data_AF-A0A945ZII9-F1
#
_entry.id   AF-A0A945ZII9-F1
#
_cell.length_a   1.000
_cell.length_b   1.000
_cell.length_c   1.000
_cell.angle_alpha   90.00
_cell.angle_beta   90.00
_cell.angle_gamma   90.00
#
_symmetry.space_group_name_H-M   'P 1'
#
loop_
_entity.id
_entity.type
_entity.pdbx_description
1 polymer ?
#
loop_
_entity_poly.entity_id
_entity_poly.type
_entity_poly.pdbx_seq_one_letter_code
_entity_poly.pdbx_strand_id
1 'polypeptide(L)'
;AYGGSYTNPAFYVEPGSYQGWLGLAQVIVPELDGCKPKRTDLVDFKGMSSEVSTIESSIEPDNRLGLDPDCVKHIPYDHIADPNTLAYLDVTVAATIRIYCSEALLKATPIFSFLEYNENNYDAGFAQMIAEEMEQGLSQETTFFNVGRYQAFNYWLVFLEQAVQSAVRKIKSGEIPSTPEIDQAREVINTIQQDYRYPTKDNLEVIRKVKEIDFEDPETQKATVLNAFIGGIAALTFPAVIGVGGAVLGTVGVGLGLMSLRQLRFATKMDALNKGRKASMVLLKALIQLELEKLSVRLAENTALRPYVSNLPKYILSNKKLTGGSNIKAGLYDIEKPLVSGELDLQYGDIIQAFSDPSTVQLSDLLSEGASSGFLIEKYIRTVDKAPSANEPEYVRLVRERPENLKGVCNIDDFVAWAQPFSQTISSDLNISDLFGNATVGPPPEPYVGTVGLKFGVRLSLIPNNILASQMNPASFDRDVIKREKSYLIGGNPVIPLVSYEYDYKDVKFQELKFNEPNIGEDLKCYIDKLVLTPDYKLLMNYIFGIQKVSSIASIYMNHSFIPAVGTDASERSFDDVMERFDESWKGEVLTDSKSEARRLFVGFYRSNDFESTDDEDFTLRQFLKNVMPNIFGVNRSLVPWWRRNRMRDRPYDKDGKDCAGEYGSFFTPEDE
;
A
#
# COMPACT_ATOMS: atom_id res chain seq x y z
N ALA A 1 -5.18 33.19 33.25
CA ALA A 1 -5.59 34.55 32.89
C ALA A 1 -5.41 34.77 31.39
N TYR A 2 -6.50 34.81 30.62
CA TYR A 2 -6.51 35.00 29.16
C TYR A 2 -6.07 36.43 28.84
N GLY A 3 -4.80 36.66 28.52
CA GLY A 3 -4.15 37.98 28.43
C GLY A 3 -4.69 38.99 27.40
N GLY A 4 -5.90 39.50 27.61
CA GLY A 4 -6.53 40.64 26.93
C GLY A 4 -7.43 41.40 27.92
N SER A 5 -7.79 42.65 27.61
CA SER A 5 -8.74 43.45 28.41
C SER A 5 -10.07 43.55 27.67
N TYR A 6 -11.16 43.92 28.36
CA TYR A 6 -12.46 44.18 27.72
C TYR A 6 -12.36 45.19 26.57
N THR A 7 -11.53 46.22 26.73
CA THR A 7 -11.28 47.26 25.72
C THR A 7 -10.32 46.82 24.61
N ASN A 8 -9.58 45.73 24.81
CA ASN A 8 -8.58 45.20 23.90
C ASN A 8 -8.58 43.67 23.99
N PRO A 9 -9.63 43.00 23.48
CA PRO A 9 -9.80 41.57 23.63
C PRO A 9 -8.69 40.80 22.91
N ALA A 10 -8.49 39.57 23.36
CA ALA A 10 -7.73 38.60 22.59
C ALA A 10 -8.45 38.33 21.27
N PHE A 11 -7.70 38.06 20.21
CA PHE A 11 -8.27 37.78 18.91
C PHE A 11 -7.55 36.61 18.26
N TYR A 12 -8.32 35.83 17.53
CA TYR A 12 -7.86 34.80 16.61
C TYR A 12 -8.16 35.30 15.20
N VAL A 13 -7.31 34.95 14.25
CA VAL A 13 -7.52 35.29 12.84
C VAL A 13 -7.56 33.98 12.10
N GLU A 14 -8.74 33.65 11.63
CA GLU A 14 -8.99 32.44 10.88
C GLU A 14 -8.27 32.49 9.52
N PRO A 15 -7.55 31.42 9.12
CA PRO A 15 -7.02 31.34 7.78
C PRO A 15 -8.14 31.39 6.75
N GLY A 16 -7.92 32.08 5.65
CA GLY A 16 -8.89 32.08 4.55
C GLY A 16 -9.07 30.68 3.99
N SER A 17 -10.28 30.28 3.60
CA SER A 17 -10.50 29.02 2.90
C SER A 17 -9.98 29.13 1.47
N TYR A 18 -9.04 28.26 1.10
CA TYR A 18 -8.48 28.22 -0.24
C TYR A 18 -8.98 27.01 -1.03
N GLN A 19 -8.98 27.15 -2.36
CA GLN A 19 -9.20 26.05 -3.30
C GLN A 19 -7.91 25.71 -4.05
N GLY A 20 -7.90 24.60 -4.79
CA GLY A 20 -6.72 24.15 -5.53
C GLY A 20 -5.56 23.79 -4.60
N TRP A 21 -4.33 24.11 -4.99
CA TRP A 21 -3.10 23.75 -4.25
C TRP A 21 -3.03 24.31 -2.85
N LEU A 22 -3.50 25.54 -2.64
CA LEU A 22 -3.54 26.14 -1.30
C LEU A 22 -4.58 25.43 -0.42
N GLY A 23 -5.72 25.04 -1.00
CA GLY A 23 -6.71 24.23 -0.30
C GLY A 23 -6.17 22.84 0.06
N LEU A 24 -5.49 22.18 -0.88
CA LEU A 24 -4.84 20.89 -0.63
C LEU A 24 -3.78 21.01 0.48
N ALA A 25 -2.93 22.02 0.42
CA ALA A 25 -1.92 22.27 1.45
C ALA A 25 -2.57 22.53 2.83
N GLN A 26 -3.70 23.24 2.89
CA GLN A 26 -4.50 23.40 4.13
C GLN A 26 -5.02 22.09 4.70
N VAL A 27 -5.26 21.08 3.85
CA VAL A 27 -5.68 19.77 4.33
C VAL A 27 -4.49 18.94 4.79
N ILE A 28 -3.38 18.95 4.07
CA ILE A 28 -2.17 18.18 4.40
C ILE A 28 -1.55 18.67 5.71
N VAL A 29 -1.53 19.99 5.88
CA VAL A 29 -1.01 20.68 7.06
C VAL A 29 -2.12 21.57 7.62
N PRO A 30 -3.10 21.00 8.34
CA PRO A 30 -4.17 21.77 8.92
C PRO A 30 -3.66 22.65 10.06
N GLU A 31 -4.37 23.73 10.34
CA GLU A 31 -4.12 24.53 11.52
C GLU A 31 -4.40 23.72 12.80
N LEU A 32 -3.60 23.96 13.84
CA LEU A 32 -3.73 23.31 15.13
C LEU A 32 -4.99 23.74 15.88
N ASP A 33 -5.84 22.76 16.22
CA ASP A 33 -7.04 22.99 17.03
C ASP A 33 -6.72 23.28 18.50
N GLY A 34 -7.55 24.13 19.10
CA GLY A 34 -7.42 24.55 20.50
C GLY A 34 -7.75 23.42 21.48
N CYS A 35 -8.76 22.61 21.18
CA CYS A 35 -9.31 21.58 22.07
C CYS A 35 -9.65 20.28 21.33
N LYS A 36 -9.96 19.22 22.07
CA LYS A 36 -10.38 17.94 21.52
C LYS A 36 -11.85 18.01 21.05
N PRO A 37 -12.23 17.26 20.01
CA PRO A 37 -11.37 16.45 19.13
C PRO A 37 -10.55 17.34 18.17
N LYS A 38 -9.29 16.97 17.88
CA LYS A 38 -8.38 17.75 17.01
C LYS A 38 -8.25 17.13 15.62
N ARG A 39 -8.09 17.96 14.59
CA ARG A 39 -7.58 17.61 13.26
C ARG A 39 -6.15 17.12 13.42
N THR A 40 -5.82 16.09 12.65
CA THR A 40 -4.47 15.54 12.55
C THR A 40 -3.87 15.95 11.22
N ASP A 41 -2.58 16.27 11.22
CA ASP A 41 -1.80 16.46 10.00
C ASP A 41 -1.67 15.15 9.22
N LEU A 42 -1.29 15.21 7.93
CA LEU A 42 -1.16 14.02 7.09
C LEU A 42 -0.20 12.99 7.70
N VAL A 43 0.93 13.47 8.26
CA VAL A 43 1.93 12.61 8.90
C VAL A 43 1.45 12.07 10.26
N ASP A 44 0.48 12.74 10.89
CA ASP A 44 -0.11 12.44 12.19
C ASP A 44 0.96 12.24 13.28
N PHE A 45 1.84 13.23 13.41
CA PHE A 45 2.88 13.12 14.42
C PHE A 45 2.28 13.06 15.84
N LYS A 46 1.06 13.56 16.03
CA LYS A 46 0.36 13.49 17.32
C LYS A 46 -0.08 12.07 17.64
N GLY A 47 -0.69 11.35 16.69
CA GLY A 47 -1.02 9.94 16.86
C GLY A 47 0.23 9.10 17.11
N MET A 48 1.32 9.38 16.39
CA MET A 48 2.62 8.75 16.65
C MET A 48 3.15 9.02 18.06
N SER A 49 2.97 10.23 18.58
CA SER A 49 3.33 10.54 19.96
C SER A 49 2.52 9.77 20.99
N SER A 50 1.25 9.46 20.72
CA SER A 50 0.45 8.58 21.59
C SER A 50 0.77 7.10 21.43
N GLU A 51 1.28 6.68 20.26
CA GLU A 51 1.72 5.30 20.02
C GLU A 51 2.95 4.92 20.86
N VAL A 52 3.79 5.88 21.27
CA VAL A 52 5.01 5.63 22.07
C VAL A 52 4.70 4.77 23.29
N SER A 53 3.69 5.12 24.10
CA SER A 53 3.35 4.37 25.31
C SER A 53 2.84 2.96 25.01
N THR A 54 2.16 2.79 23.88
CA THR A 54 1.68 1.47 23.44
C THR A 54 2.85 0.59 23.05
N ILE A 55 3.78 1.12 22.24
CA ILE A 55 4.99 0.41 21.82
C ILE A 55 5.87 0.10 23.03
N GLU A 56 6.11 1.07 23.92
CA GLU A 56 6.87 0.90 25.15
C GLU A 56 6.33 -0.26 25.99
N SER A 57 5.01 -0.31 26.19
CA SER A 57 4.37 -1.38 26.96
C SER A 57 4.51 -2.79 26.35
N SER A 58 4.76 -2.86 25.03
CA SER A 58 4.96 -4.11 24.30
C SER A 58 6.41 -4.60 24.29
N ILE A 59 7.37 -3.76 24.70
CA ILE A 59 8.80 -4.07 24.67
C ILE A 59 9.24 -4.58 26.04
N GLU A 60 9.76 -5.81 26.08
CA GLU A 60 10.34 -6.36 27.30
C GLU A 60 11.66 -5.66 27.66
N PRO A 61 11.87 -5.28 28.94
CA PRO A 61 13.13 -4.68 29.38
C PRO A 61 14.32 -5.62 29.14
N ASP A 62 15.38 -5.11 28.50
CA ASP A 62 16.58 -5.89 28.23
C ASP A 62 17.45 -6.06 29.49
N ASN A 63 17.65 -7.31 29.92
CA ASN A 63 18.47 -7.66 31.07
C ASN A 63 19.93 -7.16 30.96
N ARG A 64 20.44 -6.92 29.74
CA ARG A 64 21.80 -6.42 29.48
C ARG A 64 21.99 -4.98 29.94
N LEU A 65 20.93 -4.20 30.10
CA LEU A 65 21.00 -2.83 30.62
C LEU A 65 21.45 -2.77 32.09
N GLY A 66 21.32 -3.88 32.83
CA GLY A 66 21.81 -3.98 34.21
C GLY A 66 23.31 -4.34 34.31
N LEU A 67 24.00 -4.58 33.19
CA LEU A 67 25.42 -4.92 33.15
C LEU A 67 26.28 -3.67 33.00
N ASP A 68 27.55 -3.77 33.41
CA ASP A 68 28.53 -2.71 33.16
C ASP A 68 28.65 -2.43 31.65
N PRO A 69 28.62 -1.16 31.20
CA PRO A 69 28.73 -0.78 29.78
C PRO A 69 29.88 -1.44 29.03
N ASP A 70 31.03 -1.65 29.68
CA ASP A 70 32.20 -2.25 29.04
C ASP A 70 32.05 -3.77 28.83
N CYS A 71 31.12 -4.41 29.54
CA CYS A 71 30.80 -5.84 29.46
C CYS A 71 29.69 -6.15 28.44
N VAL A 72 28.96 -5.14 27.97
CA VAL A 72 27.85 -5.31 27.03
C VAL A 72 28.36 -5.47 25.59
N LYS A 73 27.89 -6.51 24.89
CA LYS A 73 28.21 -6.76 23.49
C LYS A 73 27.10 -6.22 22.59
N HIS A 74 27.40 -5.16 21.83
CA HIS A 74 26.51 -4.63 20.80
C HIS A 74 26.62 -5.47 19.53
N ILE A 75 25.56 -6.22 19.24
CA ILE A 75 25.41 -7.04 18.04
C ILE A 75 24.59 -6.24 17.00
N PRO A 76 24.91 -6.29 15.70
CA PRO A 76 24.10 -5.66 14.65
C PRO A 76 22.64 -6.14 14.69
N TYR A 77 21.69 -5.24 14.40
CA TYR A 77 20.24 -5.53 14.42
C TYR A 77 19.67 -5.94 15.79
N ASP A 78 20.44 -5.76 16.85
CA ASP A 78 20.08 -6.04 18.23
C ASP A 78 20.53 -4.86 19.09
N HIS A 79 19.94 -3.69 18.82
CA HIS A 79 20.29 -2.46 19.49
C HIS A 79 19.77 -2.48 20.93
N ILE A 80 20.68 -2.28 21.87
CA ILE A 80 20.41 -2.37 23.29
C ILE A 80 20.03 -0.98 23.78
N ALA A 81 18.79 -0.85 24.23
CA ALA A 81 18.22 0.39 24.72
C ALA A 81 17.06 0.08 25.67
N ASP A 82 16.75 1.01 26.57
CA ASP A 82 15.55 0.89 27.40
C ASP A 82 14.27 0.92 26.52
N PRO A 83 13.16 0.33 27.01
CA PRO A 83 11.91 0.25 26.25
C PRO A 83 11.41 1.60 25.72
N ASN A 84 11.60 2.68 26.47
CA ASN A 84 11.16 4.02 26.07
C ASN A 84 12.02 4.55 24.92
N THR A 85 13.35 4.43 24.99
CA THR A 85 14.23 4.78 23.87
C THR A 85 13.92 3.95 22.61
N LEU A 86 13.66 2.65 22.73
CA LEU A 86 13.28 1.81 21.59
C LEU A 86 11.93 2.22 20.98
N ALA A 87 10.96 2.61 21.81
CA ALA A 87 9.68 3.14 21.35
C ALA A 87 9.85 4.47 20.60
N TYR A 88 10.71 5.37 21.08
CA TYR A 88 11.04 6.59 20.35
C TYR A 88 11.78 6.33 19.03
N LEU A 89 12.69 5.35 18.99
CA LEU A 89 13.35 4.93 17.75
C LEU A 89 12.35 4.39 16.73
N ASP A 90 11.37 3.58 17.17
CA ASP A 90 10.30 3.11 16.30
C ASP A 90 9.47 4.26 15.72
N VAL A 91 9.05 5.19 16.57
CA VAL A 91 8.26 6.34 16.15
C VAL A 91 9.05 7.25 15.21
N THR A 92 10.34 7.47 15.44
CA THR A 92 11.18 8.30 14.54
C THR A 92 11.46 7.62 13.20
N VAL A 93 11.63 6.30 13.16
CA VAL A 93 11.70 5.53 11.90
C VAL A 93 10.39 5.68 11.13
N ALA A 94 9.26 5.42 11.77
CA ALA A 94 7.95 5.56 11.13
C ALA A 94 7.69 7.01 10.66
N ALA A 95 8.08 8.02 11.46
CA ALA A 95 7.94 9.42 11.10
C ALA A 95 8.79 9.75 9.86
N THR A 96 10.03 9.29 9.81
CA THR A 96 10.90 9.47 8.64
C THR A 96 10.28 8.83 7.40
N ILE A 97 9.81 7.58 7.49
CA ILE A 97 9.11 6.88 6.40
C ILE A 97 7.88 7.69 5.96
N ARG A 98 7.05 8.16 6.89
CA ARG A 98 5.85 8.96 6.55
C ARG A 98 6.17 10.28 5.88
N ILE A 99 7.29 10.93 6.21
CA ILE A 99 7.72 12.18 5.54
C ILE A 99 8.02 11.91 4.06
N TYR A 100 8.81 10.86 3.76
CA TYR A 100 9.09 10.45 2.38
C TYR A 100 7.84 9.98 1.65
N CYS A 101 6.98 9.19 2.31
CA CYS A 101 5.70 8.77 1.74
C CYS A 101 4.80 9.98 1.44
N SER A 102 4.71 10.95 2.36
CA SER A 102 3.93 12.16 2.18
C SER A 102 4.44 12.97 0.99
N GLU A 103 5.75 13.20 0.89
CA GLU A 103 6.34 13.83 -0.28
C GLU A 103 5.99 13.09 -1.58
N ALA A 104 6.11 11.76 -1.58
CA ALA A 104 5.81 10.96 -2.76
C ALA A 104 4.32 11.02 -3.15
N LEU A 105 3.41 10.99 -2.16
CA LEU A 105 1.98 11.19 -2.37
C LEU A 105 1.68 12.58 -2.91
N LEU A 106 2.36 13.63 -2.43
CA LEU A 106 2.20 15.00 -2.94
C LEU A 106 2.64 15.10 -4.40
N LYS A 107 3.82 14.56 -4.73
CA LYS A 107 4.37 14.55 -6.09
C LYS A 107 3.53 13.71 -7.05
N ALA A 108 2.81 12.69 -6.56
CA ALA A 108 1.92 11.86 -7.38
C ALA A 108 0.41 12.07 -7.09
N THR A 109 0.04 13.24 -6.53
CA THR A 109 -1.35 13.60 -6.20
C THR A 109 -2.33 13.35 -7.35
N PRO A 110 -2.03 13.65 -8.65
CA PRO A 110 -2.98 13.39 -9.73
C PRO A 110 -3.42 11.94 -9.82
N ILE A 111 -2.51 10.99 -9.56
CA ILE A 111 -2.85 9.57 -9.58
C ILE A 111 -3.66 9.22 -8.33
N PHE A 112 -3.22 9.64 -7.14
CA PHE A 112 -3.91 9.31 -5.89
C PHE A 112 -5.29 9.97 -5.73
N SER A 113 -5.52 11.09 -6.42
CA SER A 113 -6.84 11.71 -6.53
C SER A 113 -7.81 10.92 -7.42
N PHE A 114 -7.29 10.03 -8.27
CA PHE A 114 -8.09 9.19 -9.14
C PHE A 114 -8.18 7.74 -8.65
N LEU A 115 -7.08 7.19 -8.16
CA LEU A 115 -6.93 5.78 -7.80
C LEU A 115 -6.39 5.64 -6.37
N GLU A 116 -7.18 5.00 -5.52
CA GLU A 116 -6.83 4.74 -4.12
C GLU A 116 -5.57 3.88 -4.00
N TYR A 117 -4.62 4.26 -3.13
CA TYR A 117 -3.46 3.42 -2.86
C TYR A 117 -3.82 2.25 -1.94
N ASN A 118 -3.76 1.04 -2.49
CA ASN A 118 -3.92 -0.25 -1.81
C ASN A 118 -3.33 -1.40 -2.66
N GLU A 119 -3.20 -2.60 -2.08
CA GLU A 119 -2.67 -3.80 -2.75
C GLU A 119 -3.47 -4.26 -3.99
N ASN A 120 -4.73 -3.86 -4.14
CA ASN A 120 -5.51 -4.21 -5.33
C ASN A 120 -5.11 -3.36 -6.53
N ASN A 121 -4.62 -2.14 -6.28
CA ASN A 121 -4.42 -1.11 -7.30
C ASN A 121 -2.95 -0.93 -7.68
N TYR A 122 -2.03 -1.21 -6.76
CA TYR A 122 -0.60 -1.00 -6.92
C TYR A 122 0.19 -2.28 -6.61
N ASP A 123 1.35 -2.41 -7.24
CA ASP A 123 2.34 -3.41 -6.87
C ASP A 123 3.37 -2.77 -5.93
N ALA A 124 4.42 -3.51 -5.58
CA ALA A 124 5.48 -3.01 -4.70
C ALA A 124 6.40 -1.97 -5.36
N GLY A 125 6.21 -1.63 -6.65
CA GLY A 125 7.10 -0.77 -7.41
C GLY A 125 7.14 0.67 -6.89
N PHE A 126 5.99 1.23 -6.50
CA PHE A 126 5.95 2.60 -5.94
C PHE A 126 6.65 2.68 -4.57
N ALA A 127 6.43 1.68 -3.71
CA ALA A 127 7.13 1.57 -2.43
C ALA A 127 8.65 1.34 -2.60
N GLN A 128 9.05 0.59 -3.63
CA GLN A 128 10.45 0.38 -3.98
C GLN A 128 11.13 1.70 -4.39
N MET A 129 10.47 2.52 -5.21
CA MET A 129 10.98 3.84 -5.59
C MET A 129 11.18 4.73 -4.36
N ILE A 130 10.22 4.76 -3.43
CA ILE A 130 10.36 5.52 -2.18
C ILE A 130 11.54 5.00 -1.34
N ALA A 131 11.74 3.68 -1.27
CA ALA A 131 12.88 3.10 -0.56
C ALA A 131 14.22 3.53 -1.19
N GLU A 132 14.29 3.61 -2.51
CA GLU A 132 15.47 4.10 -3.24
C GLU A 132 15.71 5.60 -3.02
N GLU A 133 14.64 6.42 -3.00
CA GLU A 133 14.74 7.85 -2.64
C GLU A 133 15.20 8.04 -1.19
N MET A 134 14.73 7.19 -0.26
CA MET A 134 15.20 7.19 1.12
C MET A 134 16.69 6.82 1.21
N GLU A 135 17.14 5.80 0.47
CA GLU A 135 18.55 5.43 0.42
C GLU A 135 19.39 6.61 -0.09
N GLN A 136 18.99 7.25 -1.18
CA GLN A 136 19.70 8.40 -1.75
C GLN A 136 19.71 9.60 -0.79
N GLY A 137 18.56 9.99 -0.25
CA GLY A 137 18.45 11.14 0.64
C GLY A 137 19.22 10.93 1.94
N LEU A 138 18.96 9.84 2.66
CA LEU A 138 19.57 9.59 3.96
C LEU A 138 21.07 9.27 3.86
N SER A 139 21.57 8.74 2.73
CA SER A 139 23.00 8.47 2.55
C SER A 139 23.84 9.70 2.17
N GLN A 140 23.23 10.77 1.69
CA GLN A 140 23.91 12.00 1.27
C GLN A 140 23.84 13.13 2.32
N GLU A 141 22.95 12.99 3.31
CA GLU A 141 22.78 14.00 4.36
C GLU A 141 24.03 14.17 5.24
N THR A 142 24.65 15.35 5.13
CA THR A 142 25.77 15.79 5.96
C THR A 142 25.39 17.07 6.70
N THR A 143 25.90 17.26 7.92
CA THR A 143 25.66 18.48 8.69
C THR A 143 26.89 19.38 8.61
N PHE A 144 26.75 20.63 8.17
CA PHE A 144 27.86 21.59 8.01
C PHE A 144 28.69 21.81 9.30
N PHE A 145 28.05 21.69 10.48
CA PHE A 145 28.66 21.99 11.78
C PHE A 145 29.02 20.76 12.63
N ASN A 146 28.82 19.54 12.13
CA ASN A 146 29.09 18.33 12.93
C ASN A 146 29.99 17.38 12.15
N VAL A 147 31.07 16.90 12.77
CA VAL A 147 31.92 15.81 12.26
C VAL A 147 31.48 14.53 12.98
N GLY A 148 30.18 14.21 12.85
CA GLY A 148 29.52 13.18 13.67
C GLY A 148 29.72 11.77 13.12
N ARG A 149 29.82 10.77 14.01
CA ARG A 149 29.93 9.33 13.66
C ARG A 149 28.77 8.82 12.77
N TYR A 150 27.59 9.41 12.92
CA TYR A 150 26.34 9.01 12.26
C TYR A 150 25.91 10.06 11.20
N GLN A 151 26.63 10.11 10.09
CA GLN A 151 26.39 11.00 8.95
C GLN A 151 26.45 10.21 7.64
N ALA A 152 25.84 10.77 6.59
CA ALA A 152 25.87 10.21 5.25
C ALA A 152 25.51 8.70 5.25
N PHE A 153 26.30 7.88 4.56
CA PHE A 153 26.06 6.44 4.46
C PHE A 153 26.02 5.71 5.82
N ASN A 154 26.74 6.18 6.84
CA ASN A 154 26.70 5.58 8.17
C ASN A 154 25.33 5.74 8.82
N TYR A 155 24.72 6.93 8.63
CA TYR A 155 23.37 7.21 9.11
C TYR A 155 22.35 6.28 8.44
N TRP A 156 22.46 6.09 7.12
CA TRP A 156 21.62 5.16 6.39
C TRP A 156 21.69 3.72 6.94
N LEU A 157 22.89 3.20 7.22
CA LEU A 157 23.05 1.85 7.77
C LEU A 157 22.41 1.70 9.16
N VAL A 158 22.58 2.67 10.05
CA VAL A 158 21.94 2.61 11.39
C VAL A 158 20.44 2.86 11.33
N PHE A 159 19.96 3.64 10.36
CA PHE A 159 18.54 3.80 10.10
C PHE A 159 17.93 2.45 9.67
N LEU A 160 18.57 1.75 8.73
CA LEU A 160 18.17 0.41 8.31
C LEU A 160 18.19 -0.60 9.47
N GLU A 161 19.17 -0.51 10.36
CA GLU A 161 19.22 -1.34 11.57
C GLU A 161 17.94 -1.21 12.42
N GLN A 162 17.47 0.02 12.62
CA GLN A 162 16.26 0.29 13.40
C GLN A 162 14.99 -0.02 12.61
N ALA A 163 14.97 0.22 11.29
CA ALA A 163 13.87 -0.18 10.42
C ALA A 163 13.65 -1.71 10.45
N VAL A 164 14.72 -2.49 10.44
CA VAL A 164 14.63 -3.96 10.59
C VAL A 164 13.99 -4.35 11.92
N GLN A 165 14.43 -3.76 13.03
CA GLN A 165 13.88 -4.07 14.35
C GLN A 165 12.40 -3.70 14.45
N SER A 166 12.03 -2.54 13.90
CA SER A 166 10.64 -2.09 13.80
C SER A 166 9.78 -3.05 12.98
N ALA A 167 10.25 -3.44 11.78
CA ALA A 167 9.57 -4.39 10.91
C ALA A 167 9.39 -5.75 11.60
N VAL A 168 10.42 -6.27 12.27
CA VAL A 168 10.34 -7.55 12.99
C VAL A 168 9.31 -7.49 14.12
N ARG A 169 9.21 -6.39 14.86
CA ARG A 169 8.15 -6.20 15.87
C ARG A 169 6.77 -6.22 15.24
N LYS A 170 6.58 -5.50 14.13
CA LYS A 170 5.29 -5.44 13.41
C LYS A 170 4.89 -6.75 12.73
N ILE A 171 5.85 -7.55 12.29
CA ILE A 171 5.58 -8.91 11.81
C ILE A 171 5.13 -9.80 12.96
N LYS A 172 5.77 -9.69 14.15
CA LYS A 172 5.39 -10.45 15.34
C LYS A 172 4.00 -10.07 15.87
N SER A 173 3.61 -8.80 15.78
CA SER A 173 2.27 -8.33 16.16
C SER A 173 1.18 -8.70 15.14
N GLY A 174 1.57 -9.14 13.94
CA GLY A 174 0.65 -9.46 12.84
C GLY A 174 0.20 -8.24 12.02
N GLU A 175 0.79 -7.06 12.25
CA GLU A 175 0.53 -5.85 11.45
C GLU A 175 1.09 -5.97 10.02
N ILE A 176 2.22 -6.66 9.84
CA ILE A 176 2.81 -6.93 8.54
C ILE A 176 2.68 -8.42 8.22
N PRO A 177 2.01 -8.81 7.12
CA PRO A 177 1.92 -10.20 6.72
C PRO A 177 3.31 -10.73 6.32
N SER A 178 3.65 -11.95 6.75
CA SER A 178 4.90 -12.58 6.31
C SER A 178 4.77 -13.09 4.88
N THR A 179 5.77 -12.79 4.05
CA THR A 179 5.89 -13.27 2.67
C THR A 179 7.20 -14.06 2.52
N PRO A 180 7.33 -14.93 1.51
CA PRO A 180 8.58 -15.66 1.28
C PRO A 180 9.80 -14.75 1.16
N GLU A 181 9.62 -13.55 0.58
CA GLU A 181 10.67 -12.53 0.45
C GLU A 181 11.09 -11.97 1.82
N ILE A 182 10.12 -11.67 2.69
CA ILE A 182 10.35 -11.18 4.05
C ILE A 182 11.04 -12.24 4.90
N ASP A 183 10.60 -13.50 4.83
CA ASP A 183 11.20 -14.60 5.59
C ASP A 183 12.65 -14.86 5.16
N GLN A 184 12.93 -14.84 3.85
CA GLN A 184 14.30 -14.95 3.34
C GLN A 184 15.19 -13.79 3.83
N ALA A 185 14.67 -12.55 3.80
CA ALA A 185 15.40 -11.39 4.31
C ALA A 185 15.73 -11.52 5.80
N ARG A 186 14.78 -12.02 6.60
CA ARG A 186 14.99 -12.28 8.04
C ARG A 186 16.03 -13.37 8.28
N GLU A 187 16.05 -14.43 7.49
CA GLU A 187 17.06 -15.49 7.58
C GLU A 187 18.47 -14.96 7.33
N VAL A 188 18.64 -14.10 6.32
CA VAL A 188 19.92 -13.42 6.05
C VAL A 188 20.36 -12.57 7.24
N ILE A 189 19.44 -11.79 7.83
CA ILE A 189 19.73 -10.95 9.00
C ILE A 189 20.12 -11.81 10.21
N ASN A 190 19.38 -12.89 10.48
CA ASN A 190 19.68 -13.82 11.57
C ASN A 190 21.08 -14.44 11.40
N THR A 191 21.44 -14.81 10.17
CA THR A 191 22.77 -15.36 9.85
C THR A 191 23.87 -14.34 10.16
N ILE A 192 23.68 -13.07 9.77
CA ILE A 192 24.61 -11.98 10.09
C ILE A 192 24.78 -11.82 11.61
N GLN A 193 23.70 -11.89 12.38
CA GLN A 193 23.76 -11.81 13.84
C GLN A 193 24.54 -12.97 14.46
N GLN A 194 24.32 -14.19 13.97
CA GLN A 194 24.99 -15.40 14.46
C GLN A 194 26.49 -15.43 14.13
N ASP A 195 26.84 -14.99 12.92
CA ASP A 195 28.23 -14.98 12.43
C ASP A 195 29.04 -13.80 12.97
N TYR A 196 28.39 -12.79 13.55
CA TYR A 196 29.06 -11.58 14.02
C TYR A 196 30.05 -11.87 15.16
N ARG A 197 31.31 -11.48 14.95
CA ARG A 197 32.39 -11.60 15.94
C ARG A 197 32.67 -10.26 16.58
N TYR A 198 32.29 -10.10 17.85
CA TYR A 198 32.48 -8.87 18.61
C TYR A 198 33.97 -8.58 18.89
N PRO A 199 34.54 -7.44 18.46
CA PRO A 199 35.97 -7.16 18.61
C PRO A 199 36.45 -7.03 20.07
N THR A 200 37.62 -7.61 20.33
CA THR A 200 38.33 -7.62 21.63
C THR A 200 39.61 -6.79 21.59
N LYS A 201 40.24 -6.57 22.76
CA LYS A 201 41.54 -5.87 22.86
C LYS A 201 42.63 -6.59 22.05
N ASP A 202 42.64 -7.91 22.03
CA ASP A 202 43.59 -8.70 21.26
C ASP A 202 43.45 -8.43 19.76
N ASN A 203 42.20 -8.33 19.27
CA ASN A 203 41.95 -7.97 17.87
C ASN A 203 42.47 -6.56 17.54
N LEU A 204 42.33 -5.60 18.47
CA LEU A 204 42.85 -4.24 18.30
C LEU A 204 44.37 -4.22 18.22
N GLU A 205 45.07 -5.00 19.04
CA GLU A 205 46.53 -5.11 19.00
C GLU A 205 47.05 -5.68 17.68
N VAL A 206 46.33 -6.67 17.13
CA VAL A 206 46.63 -7.23 15.80
C VAL A 206 46.45 -6.15 14.73
N ILE A 207 45.33 -5.43 14.75
CA ILE A 207 45.00 -4.40 13.75
C ILE A 207 45.98 -3.21 13.80
N ARG A 208 46.40 -2.77 15.00
CA ARG A 208 47.40 -1.70 15.15
C ARG A 208 48.77 -2.05 14.56
N LYS A 209 49.08 -3.34 14.41
CA LYS A 209 50.34 -3.84 13.84
C LYS A 209 50.29 -3.95 12.32
N VAL A 210 49.10 -3.88 11.71
CA VAL A 210 48.92 -3.87 10.25
C VAL A 210 49.39 -2.52 9.71
N LYS A 211 50.45 -2.53 8.90
CA LYS A 211 51.05 -1.32 8.30
C LYS A 211 50.58 -1.07 6.86
N GLU A 212 50.26 -2.16 6.15
CA GLU A 212 49.70 -2.16 4.80
C GLU A 212 48.58 -3.20 4.76
N ILE A 213 47.46 -2.85 4.13
CA ILE A 213 46.33 -3.75 3.91
C ILE A 213 46.40 -4.17 2.44
N ASP A 214 46.68 -5.44 2.19
CA ASP A 214 46.54 -6.06 0.87
C ASP A 214 45.14 -6.73 0.81
N PHE A 215 44.31 -6.27 -0.12
CA PHE A 215 42.92 -6.75 -0.27
C PHE A 215 42.84 -8.14 -0.93
N GLU A 216 43.94 -8.63 -1.52
CA GLU A 216 43.99 -9.90 -2.26
C GLU A 216 44.69 -11.03 -1.48
N ASP A 217 45.23 -10.78 -0.29
CA ASP A 217 45.96 -11.77 0.52
C ASP A 217 45.05 -12.84 1.19
N PRO A 218 45.25 -14.14 0.92
CA PRO A 218 44.49 -15.25 1.53
C PRO A 218 44.63 -15.39 3.04
N GLU A 219 45.71 -14.92 3.67
CA GLU A 219 45.86 -14.96 5.15
C GLU A 219 45.05 -13.87 5.83
N THR A 220 45.05 -12.66 5.26
CA THR A 220 44.15 -11.56 5.64
C THR A 220 42.68 -11.99 5.56
N GLN A 221 42.32 -12.76 4.52
CA GLN A 221 40.97 -13.34 4.35
C GLN A 221 40.56 -14.36 5.43
N LYS A 222 41.50 -14.96 6.17
CA LYS A 222 41.17 -15.92 7.25
C LYS A 222 40.89 -15.23 8.60
N ALA A 223 41.36 -14.01 8.79
CA ALA A 223 41.12 -13.24 10.00
C ALA A 223 39.74 -12.53 9.92
N THR A 224 38.68 -13.19 10.36
CA THR A 224 37.28 -12.71 10.23
C THR A 224 37.06 -11.27 10.72
N VAL A 225 37.69 -10.89 11.85
CA VAL A 225 37.58 -9.54 12.41
C VAL A 225 38.36 -8.49 11.61
N LEU A 226 39.52 -8.87 11.04
CA LEU A 226 40.32 -7.99 10.17
C LEU A 226 39.59 -7.75 8.85
N ASN A 227 38.99 -8.77 8.25
CA ASN A 227 38.14 -8.61 7.06
C ASN A 227 36.90 -7.75 7.34
N ALA A 228 36.22 -7.97 8.46
CA ALA A 228 35.06 -7.17 8.83
C ALA A 228 35.46 -5.70 9.06
N PHE A 229 36.65 -5.47 9.61
CA PHE A 229 37.20 -4.14 9.77
C PHE A 229 37.53 -3.47 8.41
N ILE A 230 38.16 -4.20 7.50
CA ILE A 230 38.48 -3.73 6.14
C ILE A 230 37.21 -3.43 5.35
N GLY A 231 36.23 -4.34 5.38
CA GLY A 231 34.92 -4.14 4.74
C GLY A 231 34.16 -2.97 5.34
N GLY A 232 34.28 -2.76 6.65
CA GLY A 232 33.77 -1.59 7.35
C GLY A 232 34.40 -0.32 6.80
N ILE A 233 35.73 -0.22 6.79
CA ILE A 233 36.43 0.93 6.21
C ILE A 233 36.02 1.19 4.76
N ALA A 234 35.90 0.15 3.93
CA ALA A 234 35.52 0.28 2.53
C ALA A 234 34.06 0.77 2.35
N ALA A 235 33.17 0.44 3.29
CA ALA A 235 31.78 0.86 3.26
C ALA A 235 31.56 2.31 3.75
N LEU A 236 32.45 2.84 4.60
CA LEU A 236 32.32 4.18 5.17
C LEU A 236 32.86 5.24 4.21
N THR A 237 32.16 6.37 4.05
CA THR A 237 32.79 7.60 3.54
C THR A 237 33.68 8.15 4.67
N PHE A 238 34.94 8.41 4.34
CA PHE A 238 36.11 8.37 5.22
C PHE A 238 36.38 9.44 6.33
N PRO A 239 35.55 10.46 6.67
CA PRO A 239 36.01 11.48 7.63
C PRO A 239 36.08 11.06 9.11
N ALA A 240 35.26 10.11 9.57
CA ALA A 240 35.05 9.89 11.01
C ALA A 240 36.10 9.00 11.70
N VAL A 241 36.97 8.31 10.95
CA VAL A 241 37.82 7.22 11.49
C VAL A 241 39.32 7.49 11.35
N ILE A 242 39.77 8.40 10.46
CA ILE A 242 41.20 8.59 10.17
C ILE A 242 41.57 10.08 10.14
N GLY A 243 42.55 10.46 10.95
CA GLY A 243 43.28 11.72 10.76
C GLY A 243 44.16 11.64 9.51
N VAL A 244 43.77 12.36 8.46
CA VAL A 244 44.51 12.74 7.25
C VAL A 244 45.47 11.71 6.63
N GLY A 245 45.06 11.13 5.49
CA GLY A 245 45.93 10.45 4.53
C GLY A 245 45.10 9.84 3.38
N GLY A 246 45.13 10.47 2.19
CA GLY A 246 44.24 10.14 1.06
C GLY A 246 44.42 8.74 0.48
N ALA A 247 43.32 8.18 -0.02
CA ALA A 247 43.29 6.88 -0.69
C ALA A 247 43.79 6.99 -2.15
N VAL A 248 44.73 6.12 -2.53
CA VAL A 248 45.03 5.75 -3.93
C VAL A 248 44.65 4.28 -4.10
N LEU A 249 44.02 3.97 -5.23
CA LEU A 249 43.62 2.64 -5.67
C LEU A 249 44.68 1.56 -5.35
N GLY A 250 44.28 0.55 -4.56
CA GLY A 250 45.01 -0.72 -4.38
C GLY A 250 45.66 -0.91 -3.00
N THR A 251 46.14 0.14 -2.36
CA THR A 251 46.81 0.05 -1.04
C THR A 251 46.44 1.25 -0.19
N VAL A 252 45.78 1.02 0.96
CA VAL A 252 45.57 2.10 1.93
C VAL A 252 46.70 2.05 2.95
N GLY A 253 47.60 3.04 2.93
CA GLY A 253 48.52 3.29 4.03
C GLY A 253 47.73 3.85 5.21
N VAL A 254 47.22 2.99 6.10
CA VAL A 254 46.40 3.42 7.23
C VAL A 254 47.27 3.57 8.46
N GLY A 255 47.30 4.77 9.05
CA GLY A 255 47.87 5.02 10.37
C GLY A 255 47.03 4.41 11.50
N LEU A 256 46.94 3.08 11.56
CA LEU A 256 46.08 2.33 12.52
C LEU A 256 46.56 2.40 13.97
N GLY A 257 47.78 2.89 14.21
CA GLY A 257 48.41 2.94 15.53
C GLY A 257 47.61 3.72 16.60
N LEU A 258 46.75 4.67 16.18
CA LEU A 258 45.91 5.48 17.08
C LEU A 258 44.45 5.00 17.17
N MET A 259 44.09 3.89 16.51
CA MET A 259 42.72 3.39 16.53
C MET A 259 42.30 2.92 17.92
N SER A 260 41.11 3.32 18.35
CA SER A 260 40.48 2.87 19.60
C SER A 260 39.66 1.58 19.39
N LEU A 261 39.46 0.81 20.47
CA LEU A 261 38.58 -0.38 20.44
C LEU A 261 37.14 -0.01 20.03
N ARG A 262 36.68 1.20 20.39
CA ARG A 262 35.37 1.72 20.03
C ARG A 262 35.24 1.94 18.52
N GLN A 263 36.24 2.56 17.90
CA GLN A 263 36.28 2.75 16.44
C GLN A 263 36.31 1.41 15.70
N LEU A 264 37.07 0.43 16.20
CA LEU A 264 37.10 -0.91 15.63
C LEU A 264 35.71 -1.59 15.70
N ARG A 265 35.08 -1.58 16.88
CA ARG A 265 33.72 -2.14 17.08
C ARG A 265 32.69 -1.46 16.19
N PHE A 266 32.79 -0.15 16.04
CA PHE A 266 31.92 0.62 15.15
C PHE A 266 32.11 0.20 13.68
N ALA A 267 33.36 0.15 13.20
CA ALA A 267 33.67 -0.24 11.82
C ALA A 267 33.17 -1.66 11.49
N THR A 268 33.41 -2.63 12.37
CA THR A 268 32.92 -4.02 12.16
C THR A 268 31.40 -4.11 12.21
N LYS A 269 30.73 -3.30 13.04
CA LYS A 269 29.27 -3.21 13.04
C LYS A 269 28.75 -2.66 11.71
N MET A 270 29.34 -1.59 11.20
CA MET A 270 28.93 -0.98 9.92
C MET A 270 29.11 -1.95 8.74
N ASP A 271 30.19 -2.74 8.73
CA ASP A 271 30.37 -3.82 7.74
C ASP A 271 29.22 -4.85 7.77
N ALA A 272 28.85 -5.31 8.96
CA ALA A 272 27.77 -6.27 9.12
C ALA A 272 26.42 -5.71 8.65
N LEU A 273 26.12 -4.44 8.98
CA LEU A 273 24.93 -3.75 8.47
C LEU A 273 24.97 -3.59 6.95
N ASN A 274 26.13 -3.25 6.37
CA ASN A 274 26.28 -3.11 4.93
C ASN A 274 26.08 -4.45 4.19
N LYS A 275 26.57 -5.55 4.74
CA LYS A 275 26.31 -6.91 4.22
C LYS A 275 24.82 -7.27 4.24
N GLY A 276 24.10 -6.85 5.29
CA GLY A 276 22.67 -7.05 5.43
C GLY A 276 21.79 -6.06 4.68
N ARG A 277 22.36 -5.00 4.09
CA ARG A 277 21.63 -3.86 3.50
C ARG A 277 20.50 -4.27 2.56
N LYS A 278 20.75 -5.21 1.64
CA LYS A 278 19.73 -5.68 0.68
C LYS A 278 18.55 -6.36 1.37
N ALA A 279 18.82 -7.17 2.40
CA ALA A 279 17.77 -7.79 3.20
C ALA A 279 17.02 -6.75 4.05
N SER A 280 17.73 -5.77 4.62
CA SER A 280 17.11 -4.65 5.35
C SER A 280 16.19 -3.82 4.47
N MET A 281 16.53 -3.62 3.19
CA MET A 281 15.70 -2.91 2.22
C MET A 281 14.36 -3.61 1.96
N VAL A 282 14.33 -4.95 1.95
CA VAL A 282 13.06 -5.70 1.83
C VAL A 282 12.14 -5.41 3.01
N LEU A 283 12.68 -5.37 4.22
CA LEU A 283 11.91 -5.05 5.43
C LEU A 283 11.50 -3.57 5.50
N LEU A 284 12.35 -2.66 5.04
CA LEU A 284 12.01 -1.24 4.90
C LEU A 284 10.86 -1.04 3.90
N LYS A 285 10.89 -1.73 2.75
CA LYS A 285 9.81 -1.69 1.76
C LYS A 285 8.46 -2.12 2.34
N ALA A 286 8.45 -3.16 3.19
CA ALA A 286 7.23 -3.60 3.87
C ALA A 286 6.70 -2.52 4.85
N LEU A 287 7.58 -1.84 5.58
CA LEU A 287 7.19 -0.69 6.42
C LEU A 287 6.65 0.48 5.59
N ILE A 288 7.27 0.78 4.45
CA ILE A 288 6.79 1.83 3.53
C ILE A 288 5.40 1.50 3.01
N GLN A 289 5.13 0.25 2.61
CA GLN A 289 3.80 -0.17 2.15
C GLN A 289 2.75 0.03 3.25
N LEU A 290 3.05 -0.40 4.47
CA LEU A 290 2.17 -0.23 5.62
C LEU A 290 1.86 1.25 5.90
N GLU A 291 2.88 2.12 5.88
CA GLU A 291 2.68 3.55 6.15
C GLU A 291 1.98 4.27 4.99
N LEU A 292 2.21 3.87 3.72
CA LEU A 292 1.47 4.41 2.58
C LEU A 292 -0.02 4.07 2.65
N GLU A 293 -0.40 2.86 3.07
CA GLU A 293 -1.80 2.49 3.26
C GLU A 293 -2.48 3.30 4.37
N LYS A 294 -1.79 3.49 5.51
CA LYS A 294 -2.28 4.36 6.58
C LYS A 294 -2.48 5.80 6.09
N LEU A 295 -1.52 6.33 5.33
CA LEU A 295 -1.59 7.68 4.77
C LEU A 295 -2.67 7.81 3.71
N SER A 296 -2.90 6.79 2.87
CA SER A 296 -3.91 6.83 1.81
C SER A 296 -5.33 6.88 2.39
N VAL A 297 -5.60 6.09 3.43
CA VAL A 297 -6.88 6.12 4.17
C VAL A 297 -7.10 7.50 4.78
N ARG A 298 -6.09 8.06 5.44
CA ARG A 298 -6.19 9.40 6.04
C ARG A 298 -6.37 10.50 5.02
N LEU A 299 -5.71 10.40 3.88
CA LEU A 299 -5.89 11.35 2.77
C LEU A 299 -7.35 11.31 2.30
N ALA A 300 -7.93 10.12 2.12
CA ALA A 300 -9.32 9.96 1.70
C ALA A 300 -10.35 10.46 2.74
N GLU A 301 -10.07 10.28 4.03
CA GLU A 301 -10.95 10.75 5.12
C GLU A 301 -10.89 12.27 5.33
N ASN A 302 -9.69 12.85 5.27
CA ASN A 302 -9.48 14.24 5.65
C ASN A 302 -9.52 15.22 4.46
N THR A 303 -9.36 14.75 3.23
CA THR A 303 -9.37 15.60 2.03
C THR A 303 -10.66 15.50 1.24
N ALA A 304 -10.96 16.57 0.49
CA ALA A 304 -11.93 16.54 -0.61
C ALA A 304 -11.43 15.74 -1.83
N LEU A 305 -10.16 15.34 -1.86
CA LEU A 305 -9.56 14.52 -2.91
C LEU A 305 -9.85 13.05 -2.63
N ARG A 306 -11.12 12.68 -2.75
CA ARG A 306 -11.51 11.26 -2.70
C ARG A 306 -11.10 10.61 -4.01
N PRO A 307 -10.44 9.44 -3.97
CA PRO A 307 -10.13 8.72 -5.19
C PRO A 307 -11.43 8.33 -5.89
N TYR A 308 -11.46 8.46 -7.22
CA TYR A 308 -12.60 8.06 -8.02
C TYR A 308 -12.77 6.52 -8.06
N VAL A 309 -11.63 5.81 -8.10
CA VAL A 309 -11.53 4.35 -8.16
C VAL A 309 -10.93 3.82 -6.86
N SER A 310 -11.65 2.91 -6.20
CA SER A 310 -11.17 2.18 -5.01
C SER A 310 -10.55 0.83 -5.38
N ASN A 311 -11.07 0.15 -6.40
CA ASN A 311 -10.57 -1.16 -6.83
C ASN A 311 -10.47 -1.24 -8.36
N LEU A 312 -9.24 -1.19 -8.87
CA LEU A 312 -8.90 -1.21 -10.28
C LEU A 312 -9.29 -2.52 -10.98
N PRO A 313 -9.01 -3.72 -10.42
CA PRO A 313 -9.50 -4.98 -10.97
C PRO A 313 -11.02 -4.98 -11.24
N LYS A 314 -11.83 -4.46 -10.31
CA LYS A 314 -13.28 -4.33 -10.50
C LYS A 314 -13.65 -3.21 -11.48
N TYR A 315 -12.92 -2.10 -11.44
CA TYR A 315 -13.17 -0.93 -12.29
C TYR A 315 -12.99 -1.22 -13.78
N ILE A 316 -12.08 -2.14 -14.14
CA ILE A 316 -11.93 -2.58 -15.54
C ILE A 316 -13.24 -3.19 -16.06
N LEU A 317 -13.98 -3.92 -15.22
CA LEU A 317 -15.26 -4.52 -15.58
C LEU A 317 -16.39 -3.48 -15.75
N SER A 318 -16.31 -2.34 -15.06
CA SER A 318 -17.26 -1.22 -15.21
C SER A 318 -16.88 -0.22 -16.31
N ASN A 319 -15.63 -0.24 -16.78
CA ASN A 319 -15.14 0.70 -17.76
C ASN A 319 -15.63 0.35 -19.18
N LYS A 320 -16.63 1.09 -19.66
CA LYS A 320 -17.25 0.90 -21.00
C LYS A 320 -16.29 0.98 -22.19
N LYS A 321 -15.12 1.61 -22.04
CA LYS A 321 -14.10 1.67 -23.11
C LYS A 321 -13.29 0.38 -23.20
N LEU A 322 -13.22 -0.38 -22.11
CA LEU A 322 -12.48 -1.63 -22.02
C LEU A 322 -13.41 -2.85 -22.07
N THR A 323 -14.55 -2.76 -21.39
CA THR A 323 -15.49 -3.86 -21.19
C THR A 323 -16.87 -3.49 -21.71
N GLY A 324 -17.28 -4.16 -22.77
CA GLY A 324 -18.62 -4.12 -23.34
C GLY A 324 -19.64 -4.88 -22.49
N GLY A 325 -20.92 -4.54 -22.67
CA GLY A 325 -22.02 -5.21 -21.96
C GLY A 325 -22.15 -4.85 -20.49
N SER A 326 -21.48 -3.79 -20.04
CA SER A 326 -21.41 -3.38 -18.64
C SER A 326 -22.01 -2.00 -18.40
N ASN A 327 -22.96 -1.93 -17.47
CA ASN A 327 -23.43 -0.68 -16.85
C ASN A 327 -23.20 -0.67 -15.33
N ILE A 328 -22.45 -1.65 -14.82
CA ILE A 328 -22.14 -1.72 -13.39
C ILE A 328 -21.18 -0.60 -12.99
N LYS A 329 -21.17 -0.26 -11.71
CA LYS A 329 -20.31 0.75 -11.10
C LYS A 329 -19.25 0.12 -10.18
N ALA A 330 -18.90 -1.14 -10.44
CA ALA A 330 -17.93 -1.90 -9.67
C ALA A 330 -16.57 -1.18 -9.63
N GLY A 331 -15.93 -1.18 -8.45
CA GLY A 331 -14.62 -0.58 -8.23
C GLY A 331 -14.63 0.94 -8.02
N LEU A 332 -15.77 1.63 -8.20
CA LEU A 332 -15.89 3.05 -7.85
C LEU A 332 -15.90 3.23 -6.33
N TYR A 333 -15.25 4.27 -5.83
CA TYR A 333 -15.10 4.50 -4.39
C TYR A 333 -16.43 4.57 -3.65
N ASP A 334 -17.41 5.33 -4.16
CA ASP A 334 -18.72 5.48 -3.51
C ASP A 334 -19.53 4.17 -3.42
N ILE A 335 -19.27 3.22 -4.32
CA ILE A 335 -19.94 1.90 -4.34
C ILE A 335 -19.25 0.92 -3.40
N GLU A 336 -17.93 0.94 -3.35
CA GLU A 336 -17.16 0.02 -2.50
C GLU A 336 -17.12 0.51 -1.03
N LYS A 337 -17.19 1.82 -0.80
CA LYS A 337 -17.08 2.48 0.52
C LYS A 337 -18.13 3.59 0.70
N PRO A 338 -19.44 3.26 0.85
CA PRO A 338 -20.49 4.25 1.03
C PRO A 338 -20.36 4.97 2.39
N LEU A 339 -20.45 6.31 2.38
CA LEU A 339 -20.18 7.16 3.54
C LEU A 339 -21.38 7.42 4.45
N VAL A 340 -22.59 7.03 4.06
CA VAL A 340 -23.81 7.32 4.82
C VAL A 340 -24.40 6.01 5.33
N SER A 341 -24.59 5.92 6.65
CA SER A 341 -25.35 4.86 7.32
C SER A 341 -26.87 5.00 7.08
N GLY A 342 -27.25 5.24 5.83
CA GLY A 342 -28.59 5.49 5.37
C GLY A 342 -28.63 5.28 3.86
N GLU A 343 -29.62 4.51 3.41
CA GLU A 343 -29.86 4.07 2.04
C GLU A 343 -29.87 5.23 1.03
N LEU A 344 -28.70 5.73 0.64
CA LEU A 344 -28.51 6.16 -0.73
C LEU A 344 -28.41 4.88 -1.51
N ASP A 345 -29.52 4.52 -2.14
CA ASP A 345 -29.69 3.38 -3.03
C ASP A 345 -28.82 3.60 -4.30
N LEU A 346 -27.49 3.58 -4.10
CA LEU A 346 -26.51 3.74 -5.16
C LEU A 346 -26.61 2.50 -6.04
N GLN A 347 -27.43 2.60 -7.09
CA GLN A 347 -27.65 1.52 -8.03
C GLN A 347 -26.32 0.99 -8.55
N TYR A 348 -26.03 -0.27 -8.22
CA TYR A 348 -24.82 -0.98 -8.64
C TYR A 348 -24.74 -1.08 -10.17
N GLY A 349 -25.89 -1.09 -10.85
CA GLY A 349 -26.02 -1.28 -12.29
C GLY A 349 -26.21 -2.76 -12.64
N ASP A 350 -26.13 -3.06 -13.94
CA ASP A 350 -26.35 -4.41 -14.45
C ASP A 350 -25.39 -4.73 -15.61
N ILE A 351 -25.26 -6.02 -15.92
CA ILE A 351 -24.52 -6.54 -17.08
C ILE A 351 -25.47 -7.27 -18.03
N ILE A 352 -25.06 -7.38 -19.28
CA ILE A 352 -25.84 -8.10 -20.30
C ILE A 352 -25.95 -9.59 -19.97
N GLN A 353 -27.02 -10.21 -20.46
CA GLN A 353 -27.20 -11.64 -20.37
C GLN A 353 -26.52 -12.35 -21.54
N ALA A 354 -26.13 -13.61 -21.35
CA ALA A 354 -25.70 -14.45 -22.46
C ALA A 354 -26.80 -14.54 -23.53
N PHE A 355 -26.38 -14.53 -24.79
CA PHE A 355 -27.30 -14.54 -25.92
C PHE A 355 -27.90 -15.93 -26.16
N SER A 356 -29.21 -15.98 -26.39
CA SER A 356 -29.92 -17.21 -26.77
C SER A 356 -29.40 -17.78 -28.09
N ASP A 357 -29.17 -16.89 -29.06
CA ASP A 357 -28.51 -17.16 -30.33
C ASP A 357 -27.39 -16.12 -30.56
N PRO A 358 -26.13 -16.48 -30.30
CA PRO A 358 -24.98 -15.61 -30.55
C PRO A 358 -24.79 -15.20 -32.02
N SER A 359 -25.40 -15.91 -32.98
CA SER A 359 -25.19 -15.65 -34.40
C SER A 359 -25.91 -14.39 -34.91
N THR A 360 -26.95 -13.94 -34.20
CA THR A 360 -27.77 -12.78 -34.61
C THR A 360 -27.25 -11.44 -34.07
N VAL A 361 -26.21 -11.48 -33.24
CA VAL A 361 -25.72 -10.30 -32.50
C VAL A 361 -24.65 -9.56 -33.30
N GLN A 362 -24.79 -8.24 -33.41
CA GLN A 362 -23.76 -7.38 -33.98
C GLN A 362 -22.76 -6.99 -32.89
N LEU A 363 -21.48 -7.26 -33.11
CA LEU A 363 -20.41 -6.97 -32.13
C LEU A 363 -20.26 -5.46 -31.84
N SER A 364 -20.55 -4.61 -32.84
CA SER A 364 -20.53 -3.15 -32.72
C SER A 364 -21.46 -2.61 -31.65
N ASP A 365 -22.54 -3.33 -31.34
CA ASP A 365 -23.55 -2.91 -30.38
C ASP A 365 -23.11 -3.16 -28.93
N LEU A 366 -22.08 -4.00 -28.76
CA LEU A 366 -21.58 -4.42 -27.45
C LEU A 366 -20.39 -3.58 -26.99
N LEU A 367 -19.62 -3.02 -27.93
CA LEU A 367 -18.40 -2.26 -27.66
C LEU A 367 -18.64 -0.74 -27.75
N SER A 368 -17.76 0.04 -27.12
CA SER A 368 -17.77 1.49 -27.27
C SER A 368 -17.51 1.91 -28.72
N GLU A 369 -18.10 3.02 -29.14
CA GLU A 369 -17.94 3.56 -30.49
C GLU A 369 -16.45 3.66 -30.90
N GLY A 370 -16.08 3.01 -32.00
CA GLY A 370 -14.71 2.95 -32.52
C GLY A 370 -13.83 1.83 -31.95
N ALA A 371 -14.29 1.06 -30.95
CA ALA A 371 -13.55 -0.10 -30.45
C ALA A 371 -13.81 -1.35 -31.32
N SER A 372 -12.71 -2.00 -31.74
CA SER A 372 -12.74 -3.27 -32.49
C SER A 372 -12.34 -4.48 -31.64
N SER A 373 -11.92 -4.24 -30.39
CA SER A 373 -11.48 -5.25 -29.43
C SER A 373 -11.74 -4.76 -28.02
N GLY A 374 -11.83 -5.69 -27.08
CA GLY A 374 -12.04 -5.38 -25.67
C GLY A 374 -12.50 -6.61 -24.92
N PHE A 375 -13.06 -6.40 -23.74
CA PHE A 375 -13.71 -7.45 -22.97
C PHE A 375 -15.22 -7.41 -23.14
N LEU A 376 -15.87 -8.51 -22.85
CA LEU A 376 -17.32 -8.65 -22.79
C LEU A 376 -17.64 -9.34 -21.46
N ILE A 377 -18.48 -8.71 -20.64
CA ILE A 377 -18.95 -9.32 -19.40
C ILE A 377 -20.42 -9.71 -19.54
N GLU A 378 -20.74 -10.96 -19.18
CA GLU A 378 -22.08 -11.54 -19.34
C GLU A 378 -22.50 -12.30 -18.09
N LYS A 379 -23.79 -12.26 -17.77
CA LYS A 379 -24.45 -13.14 -16.79
C LYS A 379 -25.30 -14.21 -17.47
N TYR A 380 -25.45 -15.36 -16.83
CA TYR A 380 -26.22 -16.48 -17.37
C TYR A 380 -26.63 -17.47 -16.29
N ILE A 381 -27.56 -18.36 -16.66
CA ILE A 381 -27.84 -19.58 -15.88
C ILE A 381 -27.19 -20.76 -16.58
N ARG A 382 -26.45 -21.58 -15.84
CA ARG A 382 -25.99 -22.88 -16.34
C ARG A 382 -26.91 -23.98 -15.84
N THR A 383 -27.43 -24.76 -16.78
CA THR A 383 -28.20 -25.96 -16.51
C THR A 383 -27.33 -27.21 -16.70
N VAL A 384 -27.44 -28.17 -15.79
CA VAL A 384 -26.78 -29.48 -15.86
C VAL A 384 -27.86 -30.55 -15.77
N ASP A 385 -27.92 -31.41 -16.79
CA ASP A 385 -28.95 -32.43 -16.90
C ASP A 385 -28.61 -33.71 -16.17
N LYS A 386 -29.65 -34.36 -15.63
CA LYS A 386 -29.53 -35.73 -15.10
C LYS A 386 -29.26 -36.71 -16.24
N ALA A 387 -28.36 -37.66 -15.96
CA ALA A 387 -28.10 -38.77 -16.87
C ALA A 387 -29.37 -39.63 -17.07
N PRO A 388 -29.61 -40.17 -18.27
CA PRO A 388 -30.76 -41.04 -18.54
C PRO A 388 -30.77 -42.28 -17.66
N SER A 389 -31.94 -42.64 -17.13
CA SER A 389 -32.14 -43.86 -16.34
C SER A 389 -33.40 -44.62 -16.75
N ALA A 390 -33.40 -45.95 -16.60
CA ALA A 390 -34.50 -46.80 -17.07
C ALA A 390 -35.85 -46.56 -16.36
N ASN A 391 -35.83 -46.01 -15.14
CA ASN A 391 -37.00 -45.71 -14.32
C ASN A 391 -37.14 -44.19 -14.09
N GLU A 392 -36.73 -43.37 -15.04
CA GLU A 392 -36.77 -41.92 -14.87
C GLU A 392 -38.21 -41.39 -14.79
N PRO A 393 -38.51 -40.48 -13.85
CA PRO A 393 -39.79 -39.80 -13.81
C PRO A 393 -40.03 -38.96 -15.07
N GLU A 394 -41.30 -38.84 -15.48
CA GLU A 394 -41.68 -38.09 -16.68
C GLU A 394 -41.19 -36.63 -16.66
N TYR A 395 -41.24 -35.97 -15.50
CA TYR A 395 -40.75 -34.59 -15.35
C TYR A 395 -39.24 -34.46 -15.59
N VAL A 396 -38.42 -35.46 -15.25
CA VAL A 396 -36.97 -35.46 -15.54
C VAL A 396 -36.73 -35.61 -17.04
N ARG A 397 -37.53 -36.45 -17.72
CA ARG A 397 -37.48 -36.59 -19.18
C ARG A 397 -37.86 -35.27 -19.87
N LEU A 398 -38.94 -34.62 -19.43
CA LEU A 398 -39.39 -33.33 -19.97
C LEU A 398 -38.35 -32.23 -19.79
N VAL A 399 -37.68 -32.18 -18.62
CA VAL A 399 -36.56 -31.27 -18.40
C VAL A 399 -35.46 -31.53 -19.42
N ARG A 400 -35.04 -32.78 -19.64
CA ARG A 400 -33.98 -33.12 -20.60
C ARG A 400 -34.36 -32.86 -22.07
N GLU A 401 -35.63 -33.00 -22.42
CA GLU A 401 -36.18 -32.77 -23.77
C GLU A 401 -36.46 -31.29 -24.06
N ARG A 402 -36.14 -30.37 -23.13
CA ARG A 402 -36.31 -28.93 -23.33
C ARG A 402 -35.50 -28.40 -24.53
N PRO A 403 -35.88 -27.23 -25.09
CA PRO A 403 -35.18 -26.60 -26.19
C PRO A 403 -33.66 -26.46 -25.99
N GLU A 404 -32.89 -26.59 -27.08
CA GLU A 404 -31.42 -26.52 -27.06
C GLU A 404 -30.86 -25.16 -26.60
N ASN A 405 -31.63 -24.06 -26.69
CA ASN A 405 -31.23 -22.76 -26.13
C ASN A 405 -31.27 -22.72 -24.60
N LEU A 406 -31.91 -23.70 -23.96
CA LEU A 406 -32.02 -23.84 -22.51
C LEU A 406 -31.08 -24.91 -21.92
N LYS A 407 -30.12 -25.41 -22.71
CA LYS A 407 -29.13 -26.42 -22.28
C LYS A 407 -27.74 -25.81 -22.15
N GLY A 408 -27.04 -26.14 -21.07
CA GLY A 408 -25.75 -25.54 -20.76
C GLY A 408 -25.94 -24.09 -20.32
N VAL A 409 -25.24 -23.16 -20.96
CA VAL A 409 -25.38 -21.72 -20.72
C VAL A 409 -26.68 -21.21 -21.36
N CYS A 410 -27.51 -20.58 -20.54
CA CYS A 410 -28.84 -20.12 -20.91
C CYS A 410 -28.96 -18.61 -20.67
N ASN A 411 -29.68 -17.94 -21.57
CA ASN A 411 -30.22 -16.63 -21.29
C ASN A 411 -31.21 -16.73 -20.10
N ILE A 412 -31.19 -15.76 -19.19
CA ILE A 412 -31.95 -15.82 -17.94
C ILE A 412 -33.44 -15.66 -18.24
N ASP A 413 -33.80 -14.71 -19.10
CA ASP A 413 -35.20 -14.43 -19.44
C ASP A 413 -35.83 -15.61 -20.20
N ASP A 414 -35.10 -16.23 -21.14
CA ASP A 414 -35.55 -17.44 -21.82
C ASP A 414 -35.77 -18.60 -20.84
N PHE A 415 -34.86 -18.76 -19.87
CA PHE A 415 -34.99 -19.79 -18.85
C PHE A 415 -36.21 -19.54 -17.97
N VAL A 416 -36.43 -18.30 -17.51
CA VAL A 416 -37.60 -17.91 -16.71
C VAL A 416 -38.90 -18.15 -17.48
N ALA A 417 -38.94 -17.75 -18.76
CA ALA A 417 -40.12 -17.91 -19.62
C ALA A 417 -40.54 -19.39 -19.79
N TRP A 418 -39.59 -20.32 -19.76
CA TRP A 418 -39.86 -21.76 -19.76
C TRP A 418 -40.11 -22.33 -18.36
N ALA A 419 -39.27 -21.99 -17.38
CA ALA A 419 -39.26 -22.57 -16.05
C ALA A 419 -40.51 -22.19 -15.25
N GLN A 420 -41.00 -20.96 -15.38
CA GLN A 420 -42.16 -20.48 -14.64
C GLN A 420 -43.45 -21.27 -14.97
N PRO A 421 -43.87 -21.44 -16.24
CA PRO A 421 -45.02 -22.29 -16.55
C PRO A 421 -44.73 -23.77 -16.28
N PHE A 422 -43.50 -24.25 -16.53
CA PHE A 422 -43.13 -25.64 -16.25
C PHE A 422 -43.27 -26.00 -14.76
N SER A 423 -42.88 -25.08 -13.87
CA SER A 423 -42.98 -25.26 -12.42
C SER A 423 -44.41 -25.57 -11.94
N GLN A 424 -45.42 -25.06 -12.65
CA GLN A 424 -46.84 -25.29 -12.35
C GLN A 424 -47.36 -26.66 -12.79
N THR A 425 -46.61 -27.34 -13.68
CA THR A 425 -46.98 -28.67 -14.21
C THR A 425 -46.44 -29.83 -13.37
N ILE A 426 -45.50 -29.54 -12.48
CA ILE A 426 -44.82 -30.53 -11.63
C ILE A 426 -45.28 -30.43 -10.17
N SER A 427 -44.97 -31.44 -9.36
CA SER A 427 -45.29 -31.44 -7.92
C SER A 427 -44.58 -30.28 -7.19
N SER A 428 -45.30 -29.64 -6.26
CA SER A 428 -44.76 -28.58 -5.39
C SER A 428 -43.65 -29.07 -4.46
N ASP A 429 -43.55 -30.38 -4.24
CA ASP A 429 -42.58 -30.97 -3.33
C ASP A 429 -41.20 -31.23 -3.97
N LEU A 430 -41.02 -30.95 -5.26
CA LEU A 430 -39.75 -31.21 -5.96
C LEU A 430 -38.74 -30.08 -5.74
N ASN A 431 -37.52 -30.47 -5.34
CA ASN A 431 -36.38 -29.58 -5.25
C ASN A 431 -35.71 -29.40 -6.64
N ILE A 432 -34.79 -28.44 -6.75
CA ILE A 432 -33.98 -28.24 -7.97
C ILE A 432 -33.15 -29.50 -8.27
N SER A 433 -32.53 -30.09 -7.25
CA SER A 433 -31.73 -31.30 -7.35
C SER A 433 -32.52 -32.55 -7.76
N ASP A 434 -33.85 -32.54 -7.67
CA ASP A 434 -34.71 -33.62 -8.17
C ASP A 434 -34.93 -33.52 -9.69
N LEU A 435 -34.77 -32.33 -10.26
CA LEU A 435 -34.97 -32.04 -11.68
C LEU A 435 -33.65 -32.00 -12.46
N PHE A 436 -32.63 -31.40 -11.86
CA PHE A 436 -31.34 -31.12 -12.47
C PHE A 436 -30.19 -31.78 -11.69
N GLY A 437 -28.99 -31.75 -12.30
CA GLY A 437 -27.73 -32.01 -11.62
C GLY A 437 -27.46 -33.47 -11.27
N ASN A 438 -26.38 -33.66 -10.54
CA ASN A 438 -25.88 -34.96 -10.10
C ASN A 438 -25.44 -34.93 -8.63
N ALA A 439 -25.90 -33.94 -7.86
CA ALA A 439 -25.59 -33.82 -6.45
C ALA A 439 -25.97 -35.09 -5.68
N THR A 440 -25.06 -35.52 -4.81
CA THR A 440 -25.23 -36.63 -3.88
C THR A 440 -24.81 -36.18 -2.49
N VAL A 441 -25.43 -36.71 -1.43
CA VAL A 441 -25.09 -36.33 -0.05
C VAL A 441 -23.65 -36.73 0.24
N GLY A 442 -22.81 -35.75 0.60
CA GLY A 442 -21.39 -35.93 0.86
C GLY A 442 -21.10 -36.21 2.34
N PRO A 443 -19.94 -36.81 2.67
CA PRO A 443 -19.46 -36.84 4.04
C PRO A 443 -19.03 -35.43 4.51
N PRO A 444 -19.17 -35.09 5.80
CA PRO A 444 -18.75 -33.79 6.34
C PRO A 444 -17.27 -33.49 6.03
N PRO A 445 -16.87 -32.23 5.76
CA PRO A 445 -17.58 -30.98 6.06
C PRO A 445 -18.48 -30.42 4.93
N GLU A 446 -18.50 -31.01 3.74
CA GLU A 446 -19.28 -30.51 2.62
C GLU A 446 -20.71 -31.11 2.61
N PRO A 447 -21.76 -30.31 2.40
CA PRO A 447 -23.14 -30.77 2.49
C PRO A 447 -23.53 -31.74 1.35
N TYR A 448 -22.87 -31.65 0.19
CA TYR A 448 -23.10 -32.52 -0.97
C TYR A 448 -21.88 -32.55 -1.90
N VAL A 449 -21.76 -33.61 -2.70
CA VAL A 449 -20.77 -33.78 -3.78
C VAL A 449 -21.49 -33.76 -5.13
N GLY A 450 -21.02 -32.93 -6.06
CA GLY A 450 -21.63 -32.74 -7.38
C GLY A 450 -22.27 -31.35 -7.51
N THR A 451 -23.23 -31.20 -8.41
CA THR A 451 -23.98 -29.95 -8.62
C THR A 451 -25.47 -30.17 -8.43
N VAL A 452 -26.15 -29.21 -7.81
CA VAL A 452 -27.62 -29.16 -7.71
C VAL A 452 -28.25 -29.04 -9.10
N GLY A 453 -27.50 -28.53 -10.07
CA GLY A 453 -27.81 -28.59 -11.49
C GLY A 453 -28.30 -27.29 -12.11
N LEU A 454 -28.58 -26.28 -11.28
CA LEU A 454 -28.75 -24.90 -11.71
C LEU A 454 -27.68 -24.05 -11.05
N LYS A 455 -26.94 -23.30 -11.87
CA LYS A 455 -25.93 -22.33 -11.41
C LYS A 455 -26.23 -20.96 -11.96
N PHE A 456 -26.03 -19.93 -11.15
CA PHE A 456 -25.88 -18.58 -11.66
C PHE A 456 -24.40 -18.33 -11.96
N GLY A 457 -24.12 -17.73 -13.10
CA GLY A 457 -22.77 -17.55 -13.60
C GLY A 457 -22.55 -16.15 -14.14
N VAL A 458 -21.35 -15.64 -13.92
CA VAL A 458 -20.81 -14.47 -14.63
C VAL A 458 -19.53 -14.89 -15.35
N ARG A 459 -19.30 -14.34 -16.54
CA ARG A 459 -18.06 -14.58 -17.28
C ARG A 459 -17.50 -13.32 -17.90
N LEU A 460 -16.19 -13.29 -18.02
CA LEU A 460 -15.43 -12.34 -18.80
C LEU A 460 -14.89 -13.05 -20.04
N SER A 461 -15.21 -12.49 -21.20
CA SER A 461 -14.73 -12.96 -22.50
C SER A 461 -13.87 -11.87 -23.16
N LEU A 462 -12.87 -12.28 -23.94
CA LEU A 462 -12.05 -11.40 -24.76
C LEU A 462 -12.58 -11.36 -26.20
N ILE A 463 -12.83 -10.16 -26.68
CA ILE A 463 -13.03 -9.87 -28.08
C ILE A 463 -11.65 -9.52 -28.66
N PRO A 464 -11.05 -10.43 -29.45
CA PRO A 464 -9.70 -10.26 -29.98
C PRO A 464 -9.63 -9.08 -30.94
N ASN A 465 -8.47 -8.44 -31.00
CA ASN A 465 -8.20 -7.47 -32.06
C ASN A 465 -8.04 -8.17 -33.42
N ASN A 466 -8.03 -7.38 -34.50
CA ASN A 466 -7.93 -7.91 -35.86
C ASN A 466 -6.71 -8.83 -36.08
N ILE A 467 -5.59 -8.56 -35.41
CA ILE A 467 -4.38 -9.37 -35.50
C ILE A 467 -4.62 -10.75 -34.90
N LEU A 468 -5.08 -10.81 -33.64
CA LEU A 468 -5.35 -12.07 -32.96
C LEU A 468 -6.50 -12.82 -33.63
N ALA A 469 -7.55 -12.12 -34.06
CA ALA A 469 -8.68 -12.70 -34.80
C ALA A 469 -8.23 -13.33 -36.13
N SER A 470 -7.28 -12.73 -36.85
CA SER A 470 -6.77 -13.27 -38.12
C SER A 470 -5.97 -14.57 -37.96
N GLN A 471 -5.44 -14.83 -36.76
CA GLN A 471 -4.74 -16.06 -36.43
C GLN A 471 -5.68 -17.18 -35.99
N MET A 472 -6.96 -16.86 -35.75
CA MET A 472 -7.97 -17.83 -35.39
C MET A 472 -8.62 -18.42 -36.62
N ASN A 473 -9.00 -19.69 -36.53
CA ASN A 473 -9.81 -20.37 -37.52
C ASN A 473 -11.20 -20.67 -36.94
N PRO A 474 -12.18 -19.76 -37.08
CA PRO A 474 -13.53 -19.96 -36.56
C PRO A 474 -14.20 -21.25 -37.05
N ALA A 475 -13.83 -21.75 -38.24
CA ALA A 475 -14.37 -22.99 -38.78
C ALA A 475 -13.89 -24.24 -38.01
N SER A 476 -12.81 -24.13 -37.22
CA SER A 476 -12.31 -25.20 -36.37
C SER A 476 -13.03 -25.31 -35.02
N PHE A 477 -13.87 -24.32 -34.67
CA PHE A 477 -14.59 -24.34 -33.40
C PHE A 477 -15.73 -25.36 -33.43
N ASP A 478 -15.85 -26.13 -32.35
CA ASP A 478 -16.90 -27.13 -32.19
C ASP A 478 -18.26 -26.44 -32.09
N ARG A 479 -19.15 -26.75 -33.03
CA ARG A 479 -20.50 -26.16 -33.12
C ARG A 479 -21.38 -26.54 -31.94
N ASP A 480 -21.20 -27.73 -31.38
CA ASP A 480 -21.98 -28.18 -30.24
C ASP A 480 -21.52 -27.47 -28.96
N VAL A 481 -20.21 -27.19 -28.84
CA VAL A 481 -19.68 -26.35 -27.76
C VAL A 481 -20.14 -24.91 -27.89
N ILE A 482 -20.12 -24.32 -29.10
CA ILE A 482 -20.67 -22.96 -29.33
C ILE A 482 -22.14 -22.89 -28.89
N LYS A 483 -22.94 -23.90 -29.27
CA LYS A 483 -24.36 -23.94 -28.90
C LYS A 483 -24.58 -24.13 -27.41
N ARG A 484 -23.77 -24.94 -26.73
CA ARG A 484 -23.90 -25.21 -25.29
C ARG A 484 -23.38 -24.07 -24.43
N GLU A 485 -22.26 -23.46 -24.81
CA GLU A 485 -21.63 -22.39 -24.04
C GLU A 485 -22.12 -21.00 -24.47
N LYS A 486 -22.85 -20.87 -25.58
CA LYS A 486 -23.32 -19.60 -26.14
C LYS A 486 -22.19 -18.57 -26.25
N SER A 487 -21.01 -19.02 -26.66
CA SER A 487 -19.79 -18.23 -26.76
C SER A 487 -18.91 -18.75 -27.90
N TYR A 488 -17.64 -18.34 -27.96
CA TYR A 488 -16.69 -18.68 -29.03
C TYR A 488 -16.94 -17.98 -30.37
N LEU A 489 -18.21 -17.75 -30.73
CA LEU A 489 -18.58 -17.06 -31.95
C LEU A 489 -19.79 -16.14 -31.73
N ILE A 490 -19.61 -14.82 -31.90
CA ILE A 490 -20.69 -13.82 -31.79
C ILE A 490 -20.75 -13.01 -33.09
N GLY A 491 -21.87 -13.05 -33.80
CA GLY A 491 -22.02 -12.38 -35.10
C GLY A 491 -20.98 -12.80 -36.14
N GLY A 492 -20.47 -14.03 -36.05
CA GLY A 492 -19.37 -14.54 -36.89
C GLY A 492 -17.96 -14.15 -36.45
N ASN A 493 -17.82 -13.34 -35.40
CA ASN A 493 -16.52 -12.94 -34.84
C ASN A 493 -16.10 -13.89 -33.71
N PRO A 494 -14.82 -14.27 -33.62
CA PRO A 494 -14.33 -15.08 -32.52
C PRO A 494 -14.39 -14.31 -31.20
N VAL A 495 -14.85 -14.96 -30.12
CA VAL A 495 -14.90 -14.40 -28.76
C VAL A 495 -14.40 -15.45 -27.78
N ILE A 496 -13.39 -15.14 -26.97
CA ILE A 496 -12.71 -16.15 -26.14
C ILE A 496 -13.17 -16.02 -24.69
N PRO A 497 -13.93 -16.97 -24.12
CA PRO A 497 -14.19 -16.98 -22.68
C PRO A 497 -12.86 -17.13 -21.93
N LEU A 498 -12.53 -16.18 -21.07
CA LEU A 498 -11.27 -16.19 -20.32
C LEU A 498 -11.48 -16.65 -18.88
N VAL A 499 -12.50 -16.12 -18.22
CA VAL A 499 -12.75 -16.34 -16.80
C VAL A 499 -14.24 -16.48 -16.58
N SER A 500 -14.64 -17.43 -15.75
CA SER A 500 -16.02 -17.57 -15.29
C SER A 500 -16.06 -17.86 -13.80
N TYR A 501 -17.07 -17.32 -13.12
CA TYR A 501 -17.41 -17.71 -11.76
C TYR A 501 -18.87 -18.16 -11.76
N GLU A 502 -19.10 -19.40 -11.34
CA GLU A 502 -20.40 -20.04 -11.29
C GLU A 502 -20.63 -20.61 -9.89
N TYR A 503 -21.83 -20.43 -9.36
CA TYR A 503 -22.22 -20.97 -8.06
C TYR A 503 -23.59 -21.65 -8.15
N ASP A 504 -23.74 -22.79 -7.48
CA ASP A 504 -25.00 -23.53 -7.45
C ASP A 504 -26.06 -22.74 -6.67
N TYR A 505 -27.27 -22.69 -7.21
CA TYR A 505 -28.42 -22.21 -6.46
C TYR A 505 -28.62 -23.06 -5.21
N LYS A 506 -29.12 -22.43 -4.14
CA LYS A 506 -29.57 -23.17 -2.97
C LYS A 506 -30.67 -24.15 -3.39
N ASP A 507 -30.57 -25.40 -2.95
CA ASP A 507 -31.54 -26.45 -3.29
C ASP A 507 -32.88 -26.22 -2.57
N VAL A 508 -33.70 -25.34 -3.14
CA VAL A 508 -35.05 -25.00 -2.71
C VAL A 508 -36.09 -25.72 -3.59
N LYS A 509 -37.37 -25.60 -3.25
CA LYS A 509 -38.44 -26.10 -4.12
C LYS A 509 -38.39 -25.35 -5.45
N PHE A 510 -38.55 -26.05 -6.56
CA PHE A 510 -38.45 -25.44 -7.89
C PHE A 510 -39.51 -24.34 -8.10
N GLN A 511 -40.69 -24.48 -7.48
CA GLN A 511 -41.75 -23.47 -7.50
C GLN A 511 -41.45 -22.24 -6.61
N GLU A 512 -40.53 -22.35 -5.65
CA GLU A 512 -40.12 -21.25 -4.75
C GLU A 512 -38.98 -20.39 -5.35
N LEU A 513 -38.49 -20.74 -6.55
CA LEU A 513 -37.56 -19.89 -7.28
C LEU A 513 -38.18 -18.52 -7.53
N LYS A 514 -37.39 -17.47 -7.30
CA LYS A 514 -37.82 -16.07 -7.37
C LYS A 514 -37.87 -15.56 -8.81
N PHE A 515 -38.69 -16.17 -9.66
CA PHE A 515 -38.80 -15.85 -11.09
C PHE A 515 -39.15 -14.38 -11.38
N ASN A 516 -39.78 -13.68 -10.42
CA ASN A 516 -40.18 -12.28 -10.56
C ASN A 516 -39.09 -11.29 -10.07
N GLU A 517 -38.02 -11.77 -9.44
CA GLU A 517 -36.90 -10.93 -9.00
C GLU A 517 -35.78 -10.92 -10.06
N PRO A 518 -35.03 -9.81 -10.19
CA PRO A 518 -33.88 -9.76 -11.10
C PRO A 518 -32.88 -10.87 -10.74
N ASN A 519 -32.28 -11.50 -11.75
CA ASN A 519 -31.32 -12.61 -11.59
C ASN A 519 -31.86 -13.80 -10.78
N ILE A 520 -33.19 -13.96 -10.69
CA ILE A 520 -33.85 -14.99 -9.88
C ILE A 520 -33.46 -14.90 -8.39
N GLY A 521 -33.27 -13.67 -7.89
CA GLY A 521 -32.94 -13.39 -6.50
C GLY A 521 -31.45 -13.45 -6.14
N GLU A 522 -30.56 -13.68 -7.11
CA GLU A 522 -29.12 -13.66 -6.89
C GLU A 522 -28.54 -12.24 -6.94
N ASP A 523 -27.59 -11.95 -6.04
CA ASP A 523 -26.90 -10.66 -5.98
C ASP A 523 -25.72 -10.61 -6.95
N LEU A 524 -25.89 -9.90 -8.07
CA LEU A 524 -24.85 -9.72 -9.08
C LEU A 524 -23.54 -9.18 -8.49
N LYS A 525 -23.60 -8.26 -7.52
CA LYS A 525 -22.39 -7.67 -6.93
C LYS A 525 -21.51 -8.75 -6.30
N CYS A 526 -22.11 -9.68 -5.57
CA CYS A 526 -21.41 -10.81 -4.97
C CYS A 526 -20.69 -11.65 -6.03
N TYR A 527 -21.33 -11.96 -7.17
CA TYR A 527 -20.71 -12.75 -8.24
C TYR A 527 -19.55 -12.02 -8.92
N ILE A 528 -19.66 -10.70 -9.14
CA ILE A 528 -18.55 -9.89 -9.68
C ILE A 528 -17.38 -9.86 -8.69
N ASP A 529 -17.65 -9.68 -7.40
CA ASP A 529 -16.64 -9.68 -6.35
C ASP A 529 -15.90 -11.03 -6.30
N LYS A 530 -16.62 -12.15 -6.46
CA LYS A 530 -16.03 -13.49 -6.52
C LYS A 530 -15.28 -13.77 -7.83
N LEU A 531 -15.76 -13.27 -8.96
CA LEU A 531 -15.10 -13.40 -10.26
C LEU A 531 -13.69 -12.81 -10.22
N VAL A 532 -13.54 -11.61 -9.67
CA VAL A 532 -12.24 -10.92 -9.56
C VAL A 532 -11.27 -11.64 -8.61
N LEU A 533 -11.79 -12.42 -7.66
CA LEU A 533 -10.99 -13.21 -6.74
C LEU A 533 -10.50 -14.54 -7.32
N THR A 534 -11.05 -14.99 -8.45
CA THR A 534 -10.64 -16.26 -9.08
C THR A 534 -9.16 -16.24 -9.48
N PRO A 535 -8.45 -17.38 -9.37
CA PRO A 535 -7.04 -17.47 -9.76
C PRO A 535 -6.80 -17.06 -11.22
N ASP A 536 -7.70 -17.42 -12.13
CA ASP A 536 -7.60 -17.12 -13.55
C ASP A 536 -7.73 -15.62 -13.82
N TYR A 537 -8.63 -14.93 -13.11
CA TYR A 537 -8.74 -13.47 -13.18
C TYR A 537 -7.47 -12.79 -12.69
N LYS A 538 -6.96 -13.22 -11.53
CA LYS A 538 -5.72 -12.67 -10.96
C LYS A 538 -4.54 -12.91 -11.89
N LEU A 539 -4.42 -14.11 -12.48
CA LEU A 539 -3.39 -14.44 -13.46
C LEU A 539 -3.47 -13.49 -14.66
N LEU A 540 -4.65 -13.35 -15.25
CA LEU A 540 -4.88 -12.52 -16.41
C LEU A 540 -4.58 -11.03 -16.14
N MET A 541 -5.22 -10.48 -15.10
CA MET A 541 -5.17 -9.04 -14.85
C MET A 541 -3.87 -8.61 -14.17
N ASN A 542 -3.39 -9.34 -13.15
CA ASN A 542 -2.24 -8.92 -12.36
C ASN A 542 -0.92 -9.36 -12.98
N TYR A 543 -0.86 -10.48 -13.70
CA TYR A 543 0.40 -11.01 -14.23
C TYR A 543 0.54 -10.86 -15.75
N ILE A 544 -0.51 -11.17 -16.53
CA ILE A 544 -0.44 -11.05 -18.00
C ILE A 544 -0.55 -9.58 -18.42
N PHE A 545 -1.59 -8.86 -17.97
CA PHE A 545 -1.74 -7.44 -18.26
C PHE A 545 -0.96 -6.53 -17.33
N GLY A 546 -0.65 -6.98 -16.11
CA GLY A 546 0.16 -6.21 -15.16
C GLY A 546 -0.52 -4.92 -14.68
N ILE A 547 -1.84 -4.91 -14.48
CA ILE A 547 -2.60 -3.67 -14.24
C ILE A 547 -2.11 -2.89 -13.00
N GLN A 548 -1.67 -3.60 -11.96
CA GLN A 548 -1.12 -3.01 -10.74
C GLN A 548 0.24 -2.34 -10.97
N LYS A 549 1.04 -2.93 -11.86
CA LYS A 549 2.33 -2.38 -12.29
C LYS A 549 2.14 -1.10 -13.11
N VAL A 550 1.10 -1.04 -13.94
CA VAL A 550 0.76 0.17 -14.71
C VAL A 550 0.47 1.34 -13.77
N SER A 551 -0.35 1.14 -12.73
CA SER A 551 -0.62 2.18 -11.72
C SER A 551 0.65 2.64 -11.01
N SER A 552 1.52 1.70 -10.64
CA SER A 552 2.76 2.00 -9.92
C SER A 552 3.75 2.77 -10.79
N ILE A 553 3.92 2.36 -12.05
CA ILE A 553 4.72 3.10 -13.03
C ILE A 553 4.13 4.49 -13.28
N ALA A 554 2.80 4.62 -13.37
CA ALA A 554 2.16 5.91 -13.54
C ALA A 554 2.41 6.84 -12.34
N SER A 555 2.36 6.32 -11.11
CA SER A 555 2.70 7.08 -9.91
C SER A 555 4.18 7.45 -9.85
N ILE A 556 5.10 6.56 -10.25
CA ILE A 556 6.54 6.87 -10.36
C ILE A 556 6.77 7.98 -11.39
N TYR A 557 6.16 7.85 -12.57
CA TYR A 557 6.25 8.85 -13.62
C TYR A 557 5.77 10.22 -13.11
N MET A 558 4.58 10.26 -12.49
CA MET A 558 4.06 11.51 -11.93
C MET A 558 4.93 12.05 -10.82
N ASN A 559 5.49 11.21 -9.95
CA ASN A 559 6.39 11.67 -8.89
C ASN A 559 7.56 12.51 -9.46
N HIS A 560 8.17 12.07 -10.57
CA HIS A 560 9.28 12.79 -11.19
C HIS A 560 8.86 13.93 -12.14
N SER A 561 7.70 13.82 -12.80
CA SER A 561 7.30 14.76 -13.87
C SER A 561 6.28 15.81 -13.45
N PHE A 562 5.53 15.57 -12.38
CA PHE A 562 4.35 16.36 -12.07
C PHE A 562 4.67 17.79 -11.65
N ILE A 563 5.51 17.98 -10.64
CA ILE A 563 5.82 19.32 -10.17
C ILE A 563 6.48 20.18 -11.27
N PRO A 564 7.43 19.66 -12.08
CA PRO A 564 7.95 20.41 -13.24
C PRO A 564 6.90 20.76 -14.30
N ALA A 565 5.81 20.00 -14.40
CA ALA A 565 4.72 20.27 -15.34
C ALA A 565 3.79 21.40 -14.86
N VAL A 566 3.82 21.77 -13.58
CA VAL A 566 3.00 22.86 -13.03
C VAL A 566 3.54 24.21 -13.53
N GLY A 567 2.69 24.97 -14.24
CA GLY A 567 3.00 26.35 -14.64
C GLY A 567 3.71 26.53 -15.98
N THR A 568 3.82 25.48 -16.80
CA THR A 568 4.41 25.58 -18.16
C THR A 568 3.34 25.44 -19.23
N ASP A 569 3.22 26.46 -20.09
CA ASP A 569 2.34 26.39 -21.26
C ASP A 569 2.88 25.37 -22.28
N ALA A 570 2.01 24.77 -23.09
CA ALA A 570 2.43 23.79 -24.11
C ALA A 570 3.45 24.38 -25.11
N SER A 571 3.39 25.69 -25.36
CA SER A 571 4.33 26.42 -26.24
C SER A 571 5.70 26.71 -25.62
N GLU A 572 5.82 26.59 -24.29
CA GLU A 572 7.06 26.84 -23.51
C GLU A 572 7.84 25.55 -23.21
N ARG A 573 7.42 24.43 -23.81
CA ARG A 573 8.02 23.11 -23.66
C ARG A 573 8.90 22.82 -24.87
N SER A 574 10.16 23.22 -24.85
CA SER A 574 11.15 22.74 -25.84
C SER A 574 11.80 21.45 -25.33
N PHE A 575 12.08 20.51 -26.23
CA PHE A 575 12.71 19.22 -25.88
C PHE A 575 14.12 19.42 -25.28
N ASP A 576 14.79 20.51 -25.68
CA ASP A 576 16.11 20.90 -25.18
C ASP A 576 16.02 21.54 -23.77
N ASP A 577 14.98 22.35 -23.47
CA ASP A 577 14.74 22.90 -22.13
C ASP A 577 14.36 21.81 -21.10
N VAL A 578 13.77 20.70 -21.55
CA VAL A 578 13.46 19.56 -20.67
C VAL A 578 14.75 18.94 -20.13
N MET A 579 15.83 18.90 -20.94
CA MET A 579 17.14 18.38 -20.53
C MET A 579 17.94 19.35 -19.63
N GLU A 580 17.83 20.67 -19.83
CA GLU A 580 18.48 21.67 -18.96
C GLU A 580 17.71 21.92 -17.64
N ARG A 581 16.40 21.67 -17.60
CA ARG A 581 15.59 21.74 -16.35
C ARG A 581 15.81 20.56 -15.38
N PHE A 582 16.74 19.66 -15.67
CA PHE A 582 17.31 18.73 -14.70
C PHE A 582 18.41 19.37 -13.83
N ASP A 583 18.47 20.69 -13.70
CA ASP A 583 19.01 21.29 -12.48
C ASP A 583 18.00 21.02 -11.33
N GLU A 584 18.11 19.81 -10.77
CA GLU A 584 17.19 19.14 -9.85
C GLU A 584 17.11 19.77 -8.45
N SER A 585 17.77 20.91 -8.21
CA SER A 585 17.95 21.46 -6.86
C SER A 585 16.63 21.63 -6.12
N TRP A 586 15.61 22.20 -6.77
CA TRP A 586 14.32 22.45 -6.14
C TRP A 586 13.46 21.18 -5.99
N LYS A 587 13.68 20.13 -6.81
CA LYS A 587 12.97 18.83 -6.64
C LYS A 587 13.37 18.14 -5.34
N GLY A 588 14.60 18.39 -4.88
CA GLY A 588 15.13 17.95 -3.60
C GLY A 588 14.71 18.82 -2.41
N GLU A 589 14.08 19.97 -2.64
CA GLU A 589 13.73 20.92 -1.57
C GLU A 589 12.39 20.61 -0.86
N VAL A 590 11.63 19.61 -1.31
CA VAL A 590 10.34 19.25 -0.71
C VAL A 590 10.57 18.54 0.64
N LEU A 591 9.99 19.11 1.71
CA LEU A 591 10.06 18.62 3.09
C LEU A 591 11.49 18.42 3.65
N THR A 592 12.49 19.10 3.09
CA THR A 592 13.90 18.98 3.51
C THR A 592 14.10 19.28 4.99
N ASP A 593 13.46 20.33 5.50
CA ASP A 593 13.52 20.69 6.92
C ASP A 593 12.96 19.58 7.81
N SER A 594 11.84 18.97 7.40
CA SER A 594 11.22 17.87 8.13
C SER A 594 12.11 16.63 8.14
N LYS A 595 12.76 16.30 7.02
CA LYS A 595 13.74 15.21 6.93
C LYS A 595 14.95 15.46 7.86
N SER A 596 15.48 16.68 7.84
CA SER A 596 16.61 17.08 8.71
C SER A 596 16.26 17.00 10.20
N GLU A 597 15.07 17.46 10.60
CA GLU A 597 14.61 17.36 12.00
C GLU A 597 14.35 15.90 12.41
N ALA A 598 13.77 15.07 11.53
CA ALA A 598 13.56 13.64 11.79
C ALA A 598 14.90 12.91 11.99
N ARG A 599 15.90 13.23 11.18
CA ARG A 599 17.27 12.75 11.36
C ARG A 599 17.86 13.21 12.68
N ARG A 600 17.72 14.49 13.04
CA ARG A 600 18.24 15.03 14.31
C ARG A 600 17.66 14.27 15.50
N LEU A 601 16.35 14.01 15.49
CA LEU A 601 15.68 13.19 16.51
C LEU A 601 16.21 11.76 16.55
N PHE A 602 16.24 11.09 15.40
CA PHE A 602 16.70 9.70 15.32
C PHE A 602 18.11 9.56 15.88
N VAL A 603 19.02 10.45 15.47
CA VAL A 603 20.41 10.43 15.94
C VAL A 603 20.49 10.73 17.44
N GLY A 604 19.61 11.58 17.97
CA GLY A 604 19.50 11.84 19.41
C GLY A 604 19.16 10.57 20.20
N PHE A 605 18.06 9.89 19.85
CA PHE A 605 17.65 8.65 20.54
C PHE A 605 18.58 7.47 20.29
N TYR A 606 19.20 7.39 19.11
CA TYR A 606 20.15 6.31 18.82
C TYR A 606 21.42 6.46 19.68
N ARG A 607 21.79 7.69 20.04
CA ARG A 607 22.96 8.00 20.88
C ARG A 607 22.69 8.02 22.37
N SER A 608 21.44 8.13 22.83
CA SER A 608 21.14 8.27 24.27
C SER A 608 21.64 7.09 25.12
N ASN A 609 21.95 5.95 24.51
CA ASN A 609 22.59 4.78 25.15
C ASN A 609 24.09 4.63 24.87
N ASP A 610 24.69 5.41 23.96
CA ASP A 610 26.14 5.57 23.94
C ASP A 610 26.44 6.38 25.22
N PHE A 611 26.98 5.74 26.27
CA PHE A 611 27.33 6.30 27.59
C PHE A 611 28.36 7.47 27.56
N GLU A 612 28.26 8.37 26.59
CA GLU A 612 29.01 9.60 26.41
C GLU A 612 28.35 10.70 27.25
N SER A 613 29.16 11.53 27.90
CA SER A 613 28.67 12.68 28.66
C SER A 613 27.99 13.67 27.73
N THR A 614 26.72 13.97 28.02
CA THR A 614 25.85 14.89 27.29
C THR A 614 26.27 16.35 27.50
N ASP A 615 26.74 17.01 26.43
CA ASP A 615 26.82 18.49 26.35
C ASP A 615 25.78 19.08 25.37
N ASP A 616 24.87 18.27 24.82
CA ASP A 616 23.82 18.74 23.92
C ASP A 616 22.44 18.64 24.58
N GLU A 617 21.67 19.73 24.50
CA GLU A 617 20.32 19.89 25.06
C GLU A 617 19.37 18.73 24.69
N ASP A 618 18.74 18.11 25.69
CA ASP A 618 17.72 17.06 25.54
C ASP A 618 16.59 17.52 24.60
N PHE A 619 16.66 17.10 23.34
CA PHE A 619 15.67 17.45 22.33
C PHE A 619 14.47 16.52 22.45
N THR A 620 13.36 17.04 22.99
CA THR A 620 12.15 16.25 23.27
C THR A 620 11.25 16.08 22.05
N LEU A 621 10.49 14.98 21.96
CA LEU A 621 9.47 14.73 20.93
C LEU A 621 8.47 15.90 20.81
N ARG A 622 8.14 16.55 21.93
CA ARG A 622 7.28 17.74 21.97
C ARG A 622 7.90 18.93 21.24
N GLN A 623 9.23 19.08 21.30
CA GLN A 623 9.97 20.13 20.62
C GLN A 623 10.08 19.86 19.12
N PHE A 624 10.28 18.59 18.73
CA PHE A 624 10.15 18.15 17.34
C PHE A 624 8.77 18.45 16.75
N LEU A 625 7.70 18.04 17.43
CA LEU A 625 6.32 18.32 17.00
C LEU A 625 6.10 19.82 16.75
N LYS A 626 6.69 20.66 17.60
CA LYS A 626 6.59 22.12 17.47
C LYS A 626 7.43 22.67 16.31
N ASN A 627 8.57 22.05 15.99
CA ASN A 627 9.48 22.50 14.93
C ASN A 627 9.04 22.02 13.55
N VAL A 628 8.51 20.80 13.46
CA VAL A 628 8.07 20.18 12.20
C VAL A 628 6.66 20.63 11.82
N MET A 629 5.80 20.96 12.79
CA MET A 629 4.49 21.50 12.46
C MET A 629 4.59 22.96 12.00
N PRO A 630 4.28 23.24 10.73
CA PRO A 630 4.48 24.57 10.18
C PRO A 630 3.42 25.56 10.65
N ASN A 631 3.81 26.81 10.89
CA ASN A 631 2.91 27.97 10.88
C ASN A 631 2.54 28.37 9.42
N ILE A 632 2.36 27.43 8.48
CA ILE A 632 2.13 27.73 7.05
C ILE A 632 0.80 28.47 6.86
N PHE A 633 -0.24 28.08 7.60
CA PHE A 633 -1.56 28.71 7.53
C PHE A 633 -1.90 29.55 8.77
N GLY A 634 -0.98 29.66 9.72
CA GLY A 634 -1.10 30.67 10.77
C GLY A 634 -0.94 32.05 10.16
N VAL A 635 -1.64 33.06 10.68
CA VAL A 635 -1.36 34.45 10.26
C VAL A 635 0.11 34.71 10.44
N ASN A 636 0.76 35.08 9.33
CA ASN A 636 2.14 35.50 9.35
C ASN A 636 2.26 36.61 10.41
N ARG A 637 2.83 36.26 11.57
CA ARG A 637 2.88 37.17 12.72
C ARG A 637 3.60 38.46 12.35
N SER A 638 4.41 38.47 11.28
CA SER A 638 5.01 39.68 10.71
C SER A 638 3.97 40.69 10.20
N LEU A 639 2.85 40.25 9.63
CA LEU A 639 1.75 41.08 9.13
C LEU A 639 0.92 41.70 10.27
N VAL A 640 1.00 41.12 11.47
CA VAL A 640 0.37 41.67 12.68
C VAL A 640 1.34 42.64 13.36
N PRO A 641 0.95 43.90 13.60
CA PRO A 641 1.80 44.85 14.32
C PRO A 641 2.26 44.28 15.68
N TRP A 642 3.53 44.45 16.03
CA TRP A 642 4.14 43.80 17.20
C TRP A 642 3.35 44.00 18.51
N TRP A 643 2.77 45.18 18.69
CA TRP A 643 1.94 45.54 19.85
C TRP A 643 0.58 44.81 19.90
N ARG A 644 0.11 44.24 18.80
CA ARG A 644 -1.08 43.36 18.74
C ARG A 644 -0.74 41.89 18.95
N ARG A 645 0.51 41.47 18.73
CA ARG A 645 0.92 40.05 18.78
C ARG A 645 0.68 39.39 20.13
N ASN A 646 0.86 40.13 21.23
CA ASN A 646 0.63 39.58 22.59
C ASN A 646 -0.85 39.21 22.86
N ARG A 647 -1.78 39.75 22.07
CA ARG A 647 -3.22 39.47 22.15
C ARG A 647 -3.69 38.40 21.18
N MET A 648 -2.82 37.96 20.27
CA MET A 648 -3.14 36.90 19.34
C MET A 648 -3.20 35.56 20.09
N ARG A 649 -4.17 34.73 19.73
CA ARG A 649 -4.35 33.38 20.28
C ARG A 649 -4.38 32.35 19.17
N ASP A 650 -4.05 31.12 19.54
CA ASP A 650 -4.23 29.96 18.69
C ASP A 650 -5.74 29.67 18.56
N ARG A 651 -6.11 28.83 17.58
CA ARG A 651 -7.51 28.54 17.23
C ARG A 651 -8.34 28.14 18.47
N PRO A 652 -9.48 28.82 18.77
CA PRO A 652 -10.29 28.55 19.95
C PRO A 652 -11.39 27.48 19.73
N TYR A 653 -11.30 26.69 18.66
CA TYR A 653 -12.31 25.71 18.25
C TYR A 653 -11.74 24.28 18.24
N ASP A 654 -12.64 23.29 18.30
CA ASP A 654 -12.34 21.89 17.98
C ASP A 654 -12.36 21.64 16.46
N LYS A 655 -12.09 20.39 16.04
CA LYS A 655 -12.04 19.98 14.63
C LYS A 655 -13.35 20.27 13.88
N ASP A 656 -14.47 20.19 14.58
CA ASP A 656 -15.84 20.33 14.08
C ASP A 656 -16.29 21.81 14.09
N GLY A 657 -15.44 22.72 14.57
CA GLY A 657 -15.74 24.15 14.64
C GLY A 657 -16.54 24.56 15.87
N LYS A 658 -16.66 23.70 16.88
CA LYS A 658 -17.32 24.04 18.15
C LYS A 658 -16.34 24.78 19.06
N ASP A 659 -16.87 25.71 19.84
CA ASP A 659 -16.09 26.47 20.82
C ASP A 659 -15.45 25.52 21.84
N CYS A 660 -14.18 25.75 22.15
CA CYS A 660 -13.53 25.05 23.24
C CYS A 660 -14.22 25.37 24.57
N ALA A 661 -14.59 24.31 25.29
CA ALA A 661 -15.16 24.45 26.62
C ALA A 661 -14.18 25.21 27.55
N GLY A 662 -14.66 26.25 28.23
CA GLY A 662 -13.88 26.92 29.27
C GLY A 662 -13.64 26.00 30.48
N GLU A 663 -12.84 26.45 31.46
CA GLU A 663 -12.55 25.69 32.71
C GLU A 663 -13.83 25.13 33.35
N TYR A 664 -14.93 25.89 33.37
CA TYR A 664 -16.22 25.43 33.89
C TYR A 664 -17.02 24.53 32.94
N GLY A 665 -16.85 24.67 31.62
CA GLY A 665 -17.55 23.87 30.61
C GLY A 665 -17.01 22.44 30.51
N SER A 666 -15.70 22.26 30.78
CA SER A 666 -15.04 20.95 30.75
C SER A 666 -15.59 19.95 31.79
N PHE A 667 -16.26 20.44 32.85
CA PHE A 667 -16.96 19.60 33.82
C PHE A 667 -18.30 19.03 33.31
N PHE A 668 -18.83 19.55 32.20
CA PHE A 668 -20.14 19.19 31.66
C PHE A 668 -20.07 18.51 30.29
N THR A 669 -18.88 18.41 29.69
CA THR A 669 -18.63 17.64 28.48
C THR A 669 -18.18 16.22 28.87
N PRO A 670 -18.87 15.16 28.45
CA PRO A 670 -18.38 13.79 28.62
C PRO A 670 -17.01 13.67 27.96
N GLU A 671 -16.02 13.13 28.66
CA GLU A 671 -14.80 12.65 28.02
C GLU A 671 -15.20 11.39 27.24
N ASP A 672 -15.34 11.52 25.92
CA ASP A 672 -15.41 10.35 25.03
C ASP A 672 -14.05 9.63 25.11
N GLU A 673 -14.08 8.37 25.59
CA GLU A 673 -12.95 7.43 25.66
C GLU A 673 -12.30 7.18 24.30
#